data_AF-A0A182WDI9-F1
#
_entry.id   AF-A0A182WDI9-F1
#
_cell.length_a   1.000
_cell.length_b   1.000
_cell.length_c   1.000
_cell.angle_alpha   90.00
_cell.angle_beta   90.00
_cell.angle_gamma   90.00
#
_symmetry.space_group_name_H-M   'P 1'
#
loop_
_entity.id
_entity.type
_entity.pdbx_description
1 polymer ?
#
loop_
_entity_poly.entity_id
_entity_poly.type
_entity_poly.pdbx_seq_one_letter_code
_entity_poly.pdbx_strand_id
1 'polypeptide(L)'
;MAQNSDAVKQAMFEELEKILHPDSEQRKSAEARLGQLKFTEWYGVILAEFTIEQQIHIGLRQLASVMLKQYVNDCWADGGDVEGVADLSGVDAAAPNATPPALLANDEAKRRIKQILPEGLYDQNSKIRSVVAYCIANIALYDWPGDWQELFDVIVKCLSGTENSVDGAMKVLAEFTLELDRQVGEVAPLILSEVYRIFTAANQYTVTARKYAVEILYSLLRSINTNIETRQEKSAILNPVLPNFMQRLIEGLTAPNGPHSSFPLKTQIIKILKYMISDMSKFVQPYVGTILPTIWQLLTQLADFYVKVVVNEIEAAPFNGTEQDEDVVDDFVQMILQIFEFVHTIIEMKKYKAAIMNVLTDLVYITVLYMQITEEQARQWLDDPEKFVDDEDEQGVEFTIRVTAHDVLLIVGREYENQLLPCFTEALGKHSAVAEVDRNAGNPHWWKIHESSMLAVGSFKDMIVESPASFDMSQYLALIKMLMESQASPYLLGRCLWLLSRFCECDILRQPFMEQIINVTVDSLSVDKPIVLRIMAARAIYAFCGNLKDNKDERRVLILSKLEHFFDGLVGLFEQSQNTVLGLLLEALSATISFDVNVTATLCPKIINITMGVFQKYHDDRFLLEMVQDVFKILSQNPFCLLPLQDRIIPTIVNILNHDQAGEQSLSPEIALDVLQTLVKYSQAPLSDTMIESAFPSAVHCILRTEDHSVMQAGGECLRSFLAISPEQICRYKNGEGLNYVLQVTTMLLNPMNTESTASFIGRLVITIITKVGNLLGDSVDLLLKAVLSKMQLVKSLNVIMSLVTIFAHLILLQLDAVMNFLSTVPGPTGETAMSFVLANWLSRQHLFYGQYERKVTTLALCKLFEHGVTTKDDRLNTVMIKEQVPAGPVNTANNTTRRTRSTAAKTPTMWIDTPVLVKIFKLLLNELGSLREAKEAHSKNQDSGDEANSSSDDETDVSGDGAGKISFLTLLTQLDEADDDEEEDEDDRQLMAELMNDPIFQCDTMEYLVKFIESFSQHENFLAFLEKIDETERKILQTINIPPAI
;
A
#
# COMPACT_ATOMS: atom_id res chain seq x y z
N MET A 1 34.02 -25.28 -44.12
CA MET A 1 33.20 -24.75 -43.00
C MET A 1 33.14 -25.71 -41.82
N ALA A 2 32.97 -27.03 -41.99
CA ALA A 2 32.95 -28.01 -40.88
C ALA A 2 34.19 -27.97 -39.94
N GLN A 3 35.40 -27.74 -40.46
CA GLN A 3 36.64 -27.70 -39.65
C GLN A 3 36.72 -26.57 -38.60
N ASN A 4 35.95 -25.49 -38.74
CA ASN A 4 35.94 -24.40 -37.75
C ASN A 4 34.95 -24.65 -36.60
N SER A 5 33.91 -25.48 -36.82
CA SER A 5 32.90 -25.78 -35.79
C SER A 5 33.47 -26.68 -34.68
N ASP A 6 34.26 -27.70 -35.05
CA ASP A 6 34.87 -28.63 -34.07
C ASP A 6 35.85 -27.93 -33.13
N ALA A 7 36.61 -26.96 -33.64
CA ALA A 7 37.54 -26.16 -32.84
C ALA A 7 36.80 -25.23 -31.85
N VAL A 8 35.68 -24.64 -32.28
CA VAL A 8 34.83 -23.81 -31.40
C VAL A 8 34.13 -24.68 -30.36
N LYS A 9 33.64 -25.86 -30.74
CA LYS A 9 33.04 -26.84 -29.82
C LYS A 9 34.02 -27.26 -28.74
N GLN A 10 35.26 -27.61 -29.11
CA GLN A 10 36.29 -27.97 -28.14
C GLN A 10 36.67 -26.80 -27.23
N ALA A 11 36.81 -25.58 -27.77
CA ALA A 11 37.06 -24.40 -26.96
C ALA A 11 35.93 -24.11 -25.97
N MET A 12 34.67 -24.22 -26.39
CA MET A 12 33.52 -24.04 -25.49
C MET A 12 33.50 -25.09 -24.38
N PHE A 13 33.81 -26.35 -24.69
CA PHE A 13 33.90 -27.42 -23.70
C PHE A 13 34.94 -27.11 -22.62
N GLU A 14 36.16 -26.73 -23.03
CA GLU A 14 37.26 -26.37 -22.11
C GLU A 14 36.92 -25.15 -21.23
N GLU A 15 36.24 -24.14 -21.77
CA GLU A 15 35.84 -22.97 -20.98
C GLU A 15 34.69 -23.29 -20.01
N LEU A 16 33.73 -24.13 -20.39
CA LEU A 16 32.67 -24.59 -19.48
C LEU A 16 33.24 -25.39 -18.30
N GLU A 17 34.27 -26.22 -18.52
CA GLU A 17 34.99 -26.91 -17.44
C GLU A 17 35.66 -25.94 -16.47
N LYS A 18 36.25 -24.86 -16.98
CA LYS A 18 36.88 -23.82 -16.14
C LYS A 18 35.87 -23.02 -15.33
N ILE A 19 34.66 -22.80 -15.84
CA ILE A 19 33.60 -22.13 -15.06
C ILE A 19 33.21 -22.94 -13.82
N LEU A 20 33.29 -24.27 -13.89
CA LEU A 20 33.02 -25.15 -12.75
C LEU A 20 34.22 -25.33 -11.81
N HIS A 21 35.37 -24.67 -12.09
CA HIS A 21 36.56 -24.73 -11.26
C HIS A 21 36.45 -23.78 -10.05
N PRO A 22 36.95 -24.15 -8.84
CA PRO A 22 36.87 -23.28 -7.65
C PRO A 22 37.71 -21.99 -7.72
N ASP A 23 38.58 -21.84 -8.72
CA ASP A 23 39.45 -20.67 -8.89
C ASP A 23 38.70 -19.49 -9.53
N SER A 24 38.56 -18.40 -8.77
CA SER A 24 37.84 -17.18 -9.19
C SER A 24 38.41 -16.55 -10.45
N GLU A 25 39.73 -16.52 -10.63
CA GLU A 25 40.34 -15.87 -11.79
C GLU A 25 40.19 -16.71 -13.06
N GLN A 26 40.22 -18.05 -12.92
CA GLN A 26 39.91 -18.94 -14.04
C GLN A 26 38.45 -18.84 -14.47
N ARG A 27 37.50 -18.73 -13.51
CA ARG A 27 36.08 -18.54 -13.82
C ARG A 27 35.83 -17.23 -14.57
N LYS A 28 36.33 -16.10 -14.06
CA LYS A 28 36.18 -14.79 -14.73
C LYS A 28 36.79 -14.80 -16.14
N SER A 29 37.96 -15.42 -16.30
CA SER A 29 38.59 -15.54 -17.62
C SER A 29 37.76 -16.39 -18.59
N ALA A 30 37.18 -17.49 -18.10
CA ALA A 30 36.34 -18.37 -18.90
C ALA A 30 34.99 -17.73 -19.26
N GLU A 31 34.36 -17.01 -18.33
CA GLU A 31 33.15 -16.22 -18.57
C GLU A 31 33.39 -15.14 -19.65
N ALA A 32 34.49 -14.39 -19.54
CA ALA A 32 34.86 -13.40 -20.56
C ALA A 32 35.08 -14.04 -21.94
N ARG A 33 35.69 -15.22 -21.99
CA ARG A 33 35.93 -15.94 -23.23
C ARG A 33 34.65 -16.54 -23.83
N LEU A 34 33.75 -17.07 -23.01
CA LEU A 34 32.42 -17.50 -23.47
C LEU A 34 31.57 -16.31 -23.95
N GLY A 35 31.68 -15.16 -23.30
CA GLY A 35 31.07 -13.91 -23.77
C GLY A 35 31.53 -13.50 -25.17
N GLN A 36 32.81 -13.72 -25.50
CA GLN A 36 33.32 -13.54 -26.86
C GLN A 36 32.82 -14.62 -27.83
N LEU A 37 32.77 -15.88 -27.38
CA LEU A 37 32.30 -17.00 -28.19
C LEU A 37 30.79 -16.92 -28.51
N LYS A 38 30.02 -16.17 -27.72
CA LYS A 38 28.59 -15.89 -27.99
C LYS A 38 28.36 -15.34 -29.40
N PHE A 39 29.28 -14.54 -29.93
CA PHE A 39 29.21 -13.96 -31.27
C PHE A 39 29.51 -14.93 -32.42
N THR A 40 29.79 -16.21 -32.12
CA THR A 40 29.98 -17.22 -33.15
C THR A 40 28.64 -17.82 -33.59
N GLU A 41 28.49 -18.07 -34.90
CA GLU A 41 27.23 -18.57 -35.49
C GLU A 41 26.72 -19.88 -34.88
N TRP A 42 27.63 -20.72 -34.35
CA TRP A 42 27.33 -22.06 -33.84
C TRP A 42 27.19 -22.12 -32.32
N TYR A 43 27.35 -20.99 -31.61
CA TYR A 43 27.35 -20.95 -30.15
C TYR A 43 26.10 -21.60 -29.54
N GLY A 44 24.91 -21.16 -29.95
CA GLY A 44 23.64 -21.73 -29.47
C GLY A 44 23.46 -23.20 -29.86
N VAL A 45 23.91 -23.60 -31.05
CA VAL A 45 23.83 -25.00 -31.51
C VAL A 45 24.69 -25.90 -30.62
N ILE A 46 25.92 -25.48 -30.34
CA ILE A 46 26.87 -26.24 -29.49
C ILE A 46 26.34 -26.35 -28.07
N LEU A 47 25.77 -25.28 -27.51
CA LEU A 47 25.11 -25.35 -26.20
C LEU A 47 23.93 -26.32 -26.19
N ALA A 48 23.13 -26.35 -27.25
CA ALA A 48 22.03 -27.31 -27.40
C ALA A 48 22.56 -28.75 -27.47
N GLU A 49 23.63 -29.01 -28.23
CA GLU A 49 24.27 -30.34 -28.29
C GLU A 49 24.81 -30.77 -26.92
N PHE A 50 25.56 -29.91 -26.23
CA PHE A 50 26.08 -30.20 -24.89
C PHE A 50 24.97 -30.47 -23.88
N THR A 51 23.85 -29.76 -24.00
CA THR A 51 22.70 -29.96 -23.12
C THR A 51 22.13 -31.38 -23.25
N ILE A 52 22.03 -31.93 -24.47
CA ILE A 52 21.40 -33.24 -24.71
C ILE A 52 22.37 -34.43 -24.68
N GLU A 53 23.68 -34.19 -24.81
CA GLU A 53 24.70 -35.24 -24.95
C GLU A 53 24.93 -36.00 -23.63
N GLN A 54 24.40 -37.22 -23.55
CA GLN A 54 24.42 -38.05 -22.33
C GLN A 54 25.83 -38.45 -21.86
N GLN A 55 26.83 -38.35 -22.72
CA GLN A 55 28.23 -38.69 -22.38
C GLN A 55 28.93 -37.58 -21.59
N ILE A 56 28.37 -36.37 -21.57
CA ILE A 56 28.92 -35.23 -20.83
C ILE A 56 28.46 -35.27 -19.37
N HIS A 57 29.34 -34.88 -18.45
CA HIS A 57 29.01 -34.78 -17.03
C HIS A 57 27.84 -33.82 -16.78
N ILE A 58 26.89 -34.21 -15.91
CA ILE A 58 25.64 -33.48 -15.68
C ILE A 58 25.83 -32.01 -15.31
N GLY A 59 26.89 -31.66 -14.57
CA GLY A 59 27.20 -30.28 -14.21
C GLY A 59 27.46 -29.38 -15.42
N LEU A 60 28.17 -29.89 -16.43
CA LEU A 60 28.42 -29.16 -17.68
C LEU A 60 27.15 -29.05 -18.53
N ARG A 61 26.35 -30.13 -18.56
CA ARG A 61 25.06 -30.14 -19.28
C ARG A 61 24.09 -29.12 -18.68
N GLN A 62 24.03 -29.02 -17.35
CA GLN A 62 23.21 -28.02 -16.65
C GLN A 62 23.69 -26.61 -16.96
N LEU A 63 25.00 -26.35 -16.86
CA LEU A 63 25.57 -25.04 -17.20
C LEU A 63 25.28 -24.66 -18.67
N ALA A 64 25.52 -25.58 -19.61
CA ALA A 64 25.21 -25.39 -21.03
C ALA A 64 23.73 -25.09 -21.26
N SER A 65 22.82 -25.77 -20.54
CA SER A 65 21.38 -25.54 -20.65
C SER A 65 20.98 -24.14 -20.18
N VAL A 66 21.55 -23.65 -19.08
CA VAL A 66 21.28 -22.30 -18.56
C VAL A 66 21.77 -21.24 -19.53
N MET A 67 22.98 -21.43 -20.09
CA MET A 67 23.51 -20.52 -21.10
C MET A 67 22.71 -20.58 -22.41
N LEU A 68 22.17 -21.74 -22.77
CA LEU A 68 21.29 -21.90 -23.92
C LEU A 68 19.99 -21.13 -23.74
N LYS A 69 19.38 -21.23 -22.54
CA LYS A 69 18.20 -20.44 -22.18
C LYS A 69 18.46 -18.94 -22.33
N GLN A 70 19.59 -18.45 -21.80
CA GLN A 70 19.96 -17.04 -21.97
C GLN A 70 20.19 -16.68 -23.45
N TYR A 71 20.82 -17.56 -24.23
CA TYR A 71 21.03 -17.33 -25.66
C TYR A 71 19.70 -17.25 -26.44
N VAL A 72 18.73 -18.11 -26.13
CA VAL A 72 17.39 -18.05 -26.76
C VAL A 72 16.72 -16.71 -26.43
N ASN A 73 16.71 -16.30 -25.16
CA ASN A 73 16.10 -15.03 -24.77
C ASN A 73 16.78 -13.82 -25.42
N ASP A 74 18.10 -13.82 -25.51
CA ASP A 74 18.87 -12.65 -25.96
C ASP A 74 19.00 -12.56 -27.50
N CYS A 75 18.92 -13.69 -28.20
CA CYS A 75 19.35 -13.79 -29.59
C CYS A 75 18.29 -14.36 -30.55
N TRP A 76 17.11 -14.79 -30.09
CA TRP A 76 16.15 -15.47 -30.98
C TRP A 76 15.28 -14.52 -31.80
N ALA A 77 14.77 -13.44 -31.22
CA ALA A 77 13.97 -12.43 -31.92
C ALA A 77 14.64 -11.05 -31.85
N ASP A 78 14.43 -10.24 -32.89
CA ASP A 78 14.85 -8.82 -32.89
C ASP A 78 14.12 -8.15 -31.71
N GLY A 79 14.86 -7.53 -30.79
CA GLY A 79 14.37 -7.08 -29.48
C GLY A 79 13.31 -5.97 -29.56
N GLY A 80 12.14 -6.28 -30.12
CA GLY A 80 10.98 -5.40 -30.22
C GLY A 80 10.28 -5.19 -28.88
N ASP A 81 10.50 -6.07 -27.90
CA ASP A 81 9.79 -6.04 -26.61
C ASP A 81 10.69 -5.67 -25.42
N VAL A 82 11.77 -4.92 -25.65
CA VAL A 82 12.41 -4.12 -24.58
C VAL A 82 11.81 -2.70 -24.60
N GLU A 83 10.49 -2.59 -24.35
CA GLU A 83 9.81 -1.30 -24.13
C GLU A 83 10.19 -0.63 -22.79
N GLY A 84 11.33 -0.99 -22.19
CA GLY A 84 11.86 -0.40 -20.95
C GLY A 84 13.03 0.56 -21.11
N VAL A 85 13.64 0.70 -22.30
CA VAL A 85 14.88 1.50 -22.47
C VAL A 85 14.80 2.52 -23.62
N ALA A 86 13.64 2.65 -24.28
CA ALA A 86 13.47 3.53 -25.44
C ALA A 86 12.99 4.97 -25.11
N ASP A 87 13.07 5.44 -23.86
CA ASP A 87 12.64 6.79 -23.46
C ASP A 87 13.77 7.71 -22.96
N LEU A 88 15.00 7.50 -23.46
CA LEU A 88 16.14 8.39 -23.25
C LEU A 88 16.61 9.13 -24.53
N SER A 89 15.81 9.18 -25.59
CA SER A 89 16.14 9.97 -26.80
C SER A 89 15.79 11.46 -26.67
N GLY A 90 16.12 12.06 -25.52
CA GLY A 90 15.94 13.49 -25.24
C GLY A 90 17.18 14.21 -24.69
N VAL A 91 18.33 13.53 -24.56
CA VAL A 91 19.56 14.14 -24.02
C VAL A 91 20.70 14.01 -25.03
N ASP A 92 21.14 15.17 -25.51
CA ASP A 92 22.40 15.50 -26.17
C ASP A 92 23.09 14.45 -27.05
N ALA A 93 22.99 14.68 -28.37
CA ALA A 93 23.79 14.04 -29.40
C ALA A 93 25.29 14.41 -29.28
N ALA A 94 26.00 13.81 -28.31
CA ALA A 94 27.46 13.83 -28.21
C ALA A 94 28.00 12.70 -27.31
N ALA A 95 27.72 11.43 -27.62
CA ALA A 95 28.43 10.29 -27.03
C ALA A 95 28.73 9.22 -28.08
N PRO A 96 30.00 8.80 -28.27
CA PRO A 96 30.37 7.74 -29.19
C PRO A 96 30.28 6.38 -28.48
N ASN A 97 29.10 5.96 -28.08
CA ASN A 97 28.84 4.59 -27.66
C ASN A 97 27.57 4.12 -28.36
N ALA A 98 27.72 3.75 -29.63
CA ALA A 98 26.72 2.94 -30.31
C ALA A 98 26.59 1.63 -29.54
N THR A 99 25.40 1.37 -28.98
CA THR A 99 25.01 0.06 -28.48
C THR A 99 25.35 -0.97 -29.57
N PRO A 100 26.08 -2.06 -29.27
CA PRO A 100 26.39 -3.06 -30.29
C PRO A 100 25.09 -3.61 -30.89
N PRO A 101 25.05 -3.92 -32.21
CA PRO A 101 23.85 -4.46 -32.84
C PRO A 101 23.41 -5.73 -32.10
N ALA A 102 22.11 -5.86 -31.85
CA ALA A 102 21.55 -7.05 -31.21
C ALA A 102 22.04 -8.29 -31.97
N LEU A 103 22.71 -9.19 -31.26
CA LEU A 103 23.21 -10.43 -31.84
C LEU A 103 22.01 -11.35 -32.11
N LEU A 104 21.66 -11.57 -33.38
CA LEU A 104 20.58 -12.45 -33.77
C LEU A 104 21.09 -13.82 -34.25
N ALA A 105 20.42 -14.87 -33.80
CA ALA A 105 20.66 -16.23 -34.26
C ALA A 105 20.28 -16.34 -35.75
N ASN A 106 21.19 -16.86 -36.57
CA ASN A 106 20.93 -17.07 -37.99
C ASN A 106 19.95 -18.24 -38.22
N ASP A 107 19.31 -18.28 -39.40
CA ASP A 107 18.27 -19.27 -39.71
C ASP A 107 18.77 -20.73 -39.66
N GLU A 108 20.05 -20.96 -39.98
CA GLU A 108 20.65 -22.29 -39.92
C GLU A 108 20.80 -22.77 -38.47
N ALA A 109 21.31 -21.91 -37.57
CA ALA A 109 21.42 -22.22 -36.15
C ALA A 109 20.04 -22.41 -35.53
N LYS A 110 19.07 -21.55 -35.86
CA LYS A 110 17.67 -21.68 -35.41
C LYS A 110 17.10 -23.04 -35.80
N ARG A 111 17.21 -23.43 -37.08
CA ARG A 111 16.72 -24.73 -37.57
C ARG A 111 17.39 -25.90 -36.85
N ARG A 112 18.70 -25.82 -36.63
CA ARG A 112 19.45 -26.89 -35.97
C ARG A 112 19.10 -27.02 -34.49
N ILE A 113 18.94 -25.90 -33.78
CA ILE A 113 18.50 -25.89 -32.37
C ILE A 113 17.08 -26.47 -32.25
N LYS A 114 16.15 -26.08 -33.14
CA LYS A 114 14.78 -26.66 -33.20
C LYS A 114 14.77 -28.18 -33.42
N GLN A 115 15.76 -28.74 -34.12
CA GLN A 115 15.91 -30.19 -34.30
C GLN A 115 16.51 -30.89 -33.08
N ILE A 116 17.36 -30.21 -32.32
CA ILE A 116 18.10 -30.78 -31.18
C ILE A 116 17.26 -30.78 -29.91
N LEU A 117 16.63 -29.65 -29.59
CA LEU A 117 15.92 -29.45 -28.33
C LEU A 117 14.86 -30.51 -28.02
N PRO A 118 14.02 -30.99 -28.97
CA PRO A 118 13.03 -32.01 -28.69
C PRO A 118 13.55 -33.29 -28.04
N GLU A 119 14.79 -33.71 -28.36
CA GLU A 119 15.41 -34.90 -27.75
C GLU A 119 15.66 -34.69 -26.25
N GLY A 120 15.93 -33.44 -25.83
CA GLY A 120 16.11 -33.09 -24.43
C GLY A 120 14.85 -33.23 -23.58
N LEU A 121 13.67 -33.35 -24.18
CA LEU A 121 12.43 -33.65 -23.45
C LEU A 121 12.38 -35.09 -22.92
N TYR A 122 13.15 -36.02 -23.51
CA TYR A 122 13.26 -37.41 -23.04
C TYR A 122 14.31 -37.60 -21.95
N ASP A 123 15.01 -36.53 -21.55
CA ASP A 123 16.15 -36.61 -20.63
C ASP A 123 15.76 -37.19 -19.27
N GLN A 124 16.67 -37.95 -18.65
CA GLN A 124 16.42 -38.52 -17.31
C GLN A 124 16.44 -37.45 -16.20
N ASN A 125 17.19 -36.37 -16.40
CA ASN A 125 17.33 -35.28 -15.44
C ASN A 125 16.21 -34.24 -15.64
N SER A 126 15.38 -34.06 -14.60
CA SER A 126 14.25 -33.11 -14.63
C SER A 126 14.67 -31.66 -14.83
N LYS A 127 15.85 -31.24 -14.35
CA LYS A 127 16.35 -29.86 -14.53
C LYS A 127 16.67 -29.58 -16.00
N ILE A 128 17.30 -30.53 -16.70
CA ILE A 128 17.56 -30.43 -18.13
C ILE A 128 16.24 -30.36 -18.91
N ARG A 129 15.29 -31.27 -18.60
CA ARG A 129 13.97 -31.24 -19.23
C ARG A 129 13.26 -29.90 -19.05
N SER A 130 13.27 -29.32 -17.85
CA SER A 130 12.61 -28.04 -17.59
C SER A 130 13.24 -26.89 -18.37
N VAL A 131 14.57 -26.81 -18.44
CA VAL A 131 15.25 -25.75 -19.19
C VAL A 131 15.03 -25.90 -20.69
N VAL A 132 15.09 -27.13 -21.21
CA VAL A 132 14.78 -27.43 -22.61
C VAL A 132 13.32 -27.08 -22.92
N ALA A 133 12.38 -27.45 -22.05
CA ALA A 133 10.97 -27.13 -22.22
C ALA A 133 10.73 -25.61 -22.29
N TYR A 134 11.36 -24.84 -21.41
CA TYR A 134 11.33 -23.38 -21.44
C TYR A 134 11.89 -22.82 -22.76
N CYS A 135 13.05 -23.32 -23.22
CA CYS A 135 13.64 -22.88 -24.49
C CYS A 135 12.70 -23.14 -25.66
N ILE A 136 12.08 -24.33 -25.72
CA ILE A 136 11.11 -24.68 -26.76
C ILE A 136 9.89 -23.76 -26.70
N ALA A 137 9.33 -23.53 -25.51
CA ALA A 137 8.17 -22.65 -25.33
C ALA A 137 8.46 -21.22 -25.78
N ASN A 138 9.60 -20.65 -25.38
CA ASN A 138 10.00 -19.29 -25.78
C ASN A 138 10.22 -19.18 -27.29
N ILE A 139 10.92 -20.13 -27.90
CA ILE A 139 11.07 -20.20 -29.37
C ILE A 139 9.71 -20.26 -30.07
N ALA A 140 8.76 -21.02 -29.51
CA ALA A 140 7.44 -21.21 -30.09
C ALA A 140 6.63 -19.91 -30.19
N LEU A 141 6.83 -18.94 -29.28
CA LEU A 141 6.12 -17.66 -29.31
C LEU A 141 6.39 -16.86 -30.58
N TYR A 142 7.62 -16.94 -31.08
CA TYR A 142 8.03 -16.22 -32.28
C TYR A 142 7.84 -17.06 -33.53
N ASP A 143 8.13 -18.36 -33.44
CA ASP A 143 8.28 -19.21 -34.61
C ASP A 143 7.09 -20.13 -34.86
N TRP A 144 6.10 -20.26 -33.97
CA TRP A 144 4.92 -21.10 -34.17
C TRP A 144 3.63 -20.24 -34.28
N PRO A 145 2.68 -20.60 -35.16
CA PRO A 145 2.63 -21.73 -36.10
C PRO A 145 3.42 -21.53 -37.41
N GLY A 146 4.16 -20.43 -37.57
CA GLY A 146 4.84 -20.06 -38.81
C GLY A 146 6.08 -20.91 -39.18
N ASP A 147 7.23 -20.56 -38.62
CA ASP A 147 8.56 -21.11 -38.91
C ASP A 147 8.91 -22.42 -38.18
N TRP A 148 8.02 -22.95 -37.35
CA TRP A 148 8.18 -24.24 -36.66
C TRP A 148 6.90 -25.09 -36.71
N GLN A 149 6.33 -25.27 -37.90
CA GLN A 149 5.05 -25.95 -38.11
C GLN A 149 4.94 -27.32 -37.43
N GLU A 150 6.03 -28.10 -37.35
CA GLU A 150 6.01 -29.45 -36.76
C GLU A 150 6.02 -29.48 -35.23
N LEU A 151 6.10 -28.33 -34.54
CA LEU A 151 6.22 -28.28 -33.08
C LEU A 151 5.10 -29.04 -32.36
N PHE A 152 3.85 -28.87 -32.82
CA PHE A 152 2.72 -29.55 -32.19
C PHE A 152 2.79 -31.07 -32.37
N ASP A 153 3.19 -31.56 -33.55
CA ASP A 153 3.41 -32.98 -33.79
C ASP A 153 4.52 -33.56 -32.90
N VAL A 154 5.58 -32.78 -32.66
CA VAL A 154 6.67 -33.12 -31.73
C VAL A 154 6.14 -33.24 -30.31
N ILE A 155 5.33 -32.28 -29.84
CA ILE A 155 4.72 -32.31 -28.50
C ILE A 155 3.82 -33.54 -28.36
N VAL A 156 2.91 -33.79 -29.31
CA VAL A 156 1.99 -34.94 -29.28
C VAL A 156 2.74 -36.28 -29.26
N LYS A 157 3.85 -36.38 -30.01
CA LYS A 157 4.73 -37.56 -29.98
C LYS A 157 5.32 -37.77 -28.60
N CYS A 158 5.81 -36.71 -27.95
CA CYS A 158 6.37 -36.78 -26.60
C CYS A 158 5.32 -37.14 -25.54
N LEU A 159 4.09 -36.67 -25.70
CA LEU A 159 2.94 -37.00 -24.84
C LEU A 159 2.49 -38.46 -24.95
N SER A 160 2.89 -39.17 -26.01
CA SER A 160 2.64 -40.61 -26.20
C SER A 160 3.86 -41.48 -25.87
N GLY A 161 4.92 -40.89 -25.31
CA GLY A 161 6.21 -41.53 -25.07
C GLY A 161 6.40 -42.09 -23.66
N THR A 162 7.56 -41.78 -23.07
CA THR A 162 7.94 -42.17 -21.70
C THR A 162 7.41 -41.17 -20.67
N GLU A 163 7.41 -41.52 -19.38
CA GLU A 163 7.04 -40.58 -18.31
C GLU A 163 7.85 -39.28 -18.35
N ASN A 164 9.15 -39.37 -18.67
CA ASN A 164 10.04 -38.21 -18.81
C ASN A 164 9.63 -37.31 -19.99
N SER A 165 9.32 -37.90 -21.15
CA SER A 165 8.90 -37.12 -22.32
C SER A 165 7.52 -36.50 -22.15
N VAL A 166 6.62 -37.16 -21.41
CA VAL A 166 5.34 -36.58 -21.01
C VAL A 166 5.58 -35.38 -20.07
N ASP A 167 6.39 -35.53 -19.03
CA ASP A 167 6.75 -34.42 -18.12
C ASP A 167 7.34 -33.23 -18.89
N GLY A 168 8.30 -33.48 -19.78
CA GLY A 168 8.90 -32.44 -20.62
C GLY A 168 7.89 -31.74 -21.51
N ALA A 169 7.04 -32.49 -22.22
CA ALA A 169 6.03 -31.93 -23.12
C ALA A 169 4.93 -31.15 -22.38
N MET A 170 4.51 -31.61 -21.19
CA MET A 170 3.56 -30.89 -20.36
C MET A 170 4.13 -29.57 -19.86
N LYS A 171 5.43 -29.51 -19.53
CA LYS A 171 6.11 -28.26 -19.18
C LYS A 171 6.19 -27.30 -20.36
N VAL A 172 6.47 -27.79 -21.57
CA VAL A 172 6.42 -26.95 -22.80
C VAL A 172 5.04 -26.32 -22.92
N LEU A 173 3.96 -27.11 -22.81
CA LEU A 173 2.60 -26.60 -22.93
C LEU A 173 2.22 -25.64 -21.80
N ALA A 174 2.65 -25.91 -20.57
CA ALA A 174 2.39 -25.02 -19.43
C ALA A 174 3.02 -23.64 -19.65
N GLU A 175 4.29 -23.58 -20.01
CA GLU A 175 4.99 -22.33 -20.31
C GLU A 175 4.41 -21.63 -21.56
N PHE A 176 4.17 -22.41 -22.62
CA PHE A 176 3.66 -21.89 -23.89
C PHE A 176 2.27 -21.25 -23.78
N THR A 177 1.36 -21.87 -23.01
CA THR A 177 -0.02 -21.39 -22.89
C THR A 177 -0.18 -20.12 -22.07
N LEU A 178 0.84 -19.74 -21.28
CA LEU A 178 0.83 -18.47 -20.54
C LEU A 178 0.97 -17.25 -21.45
N GLU A 179 1.64 -17.41 -22.59
CA GLU A 179 1.98 -16.30 -23.51
C GLU A 179 1.18 -16.35 -24.83
N LEU A 180 0.11 -17.16 -24.90
CA LEU A 180 -0.80 -17.19 -26.05
C LEU A 180 -1.63 -15.91 -26.12
N ASP A 181 -1.48 -15.16 -27.21
CA ASP A 181 -2.16 -13.89 -27.49
C ASP A 181 -3.35 -14.08 -28.48
N ARG A 182 -3.32 -13.42 -29.64
CA ARG A 182 -4.32 -13.50 -30.72
C ARG A 182 -4.42 -14.89 -31.35
N GLN A 183 -3.37 -15.71 -31.27
CA GLN A 183 -3.37 -17.05 -31.85
C GLN A 183 -4.19 -18.07 -31.05
N VAL A 184 -4.65 -17.73 -29.84
CA VAL A 184 -5.37 -18.65 -28.95
C VAL A 184 -6.58 -19.31 -29.63
N GLY A 185 -7.31 -18.59 -30.50
CA GLY A 185 -8.51 -19.10 -31.16
C GLY A 185 -8.27 -20.32 -32.05
N GLU A 186 -7.12 -20.37 -32.74
CA GLU A 186 -6.76 -21.47 -33.64
C GLU A 186 -6.16 -22.66 -32.89
N VAL A 187 -5.46 -22.36 -31.81
CA VAL A 187 -4.58 -23.30 -31.09
C VAL A 187 -5.31 -24.01 -29.95
N ALA A 188 -6.16 -23.28 -29.23
CA ALA A 188 -6.82 -23.79 -28.03
C ALA A 188 -7.61 -25.09 -28.26
N PRO A 189 -8.37 -25.29 -29.35
CA PRO A 189 -9.10 -26.54 -29.56
C PRO A 189 -8.20 -27.79 -29.58
N LEU A 190 -6.99 -27.67 -30.16
CA LEU A 190 -6.02 -28.77 -30.24
C LEU A 190 -5.45 -29.10 -28.87
N ILE A 191 -5.03 -28.07 -28.12
CA ILE A 191 -4.45 -28.26 -26.78
C ILE A 191 -5.53 -28.77 -25.80
N LEU A 192 -6.75 -28.23 -25.85
CA LEU A 192 -7.87 -28.66 -24.99
C LEU A 192 -8.19 -30.14 -25.18
N SER A 193 -8.20 -30.65 -26.42
CA SER A 193 -8.45 -32.08 -26.68
C SER A 193 -7.38 -32.96 -26.05
N GLU A 194 -6.12 -32.58 -26.16
CA GLU A 194 -5.00 -33.39 -25.68
C GLU A 194 -4.86 -33.36 -24.16
N VAL A 195 -5.06 -32.17 -23.56
CA VAL A 195 -5.13 -31.98 -22.11
C VAL A 195 -6.29 -32.78 -21.51
N TYR A 196 -7.46 -32.83 -22.17
CA TYR A 196 -8.58 -33.66 -21.73
C TYR A 196 -8.24 -35.15 -21.72
N ARG A 197 -7.56 -35.63 -22.78
CA ARG A 197 -7.12 -37.03 -22.91
C ARG A 197 -6.18 -37.42 -21.75
N ILE A 198 -5.22 -36.56 -21.42
CA ILE A 198 -4.27 -36.78 -20.32
C ILE A 198 -4.99 -36.76 -18.98
N PHE A 199 -5.82 -35.75 -18.74
CA PHE A 199 -6.54 -35.59 -17.48
C PHE A 199 -7.43 -36.78 -17.14
N THR A 200 -8.05 -37.42 -18.15
CA THR A 200 -8.99 -38.54 -17.95
C THR A 200 -8.35 -39.92 -17.92
N ALA A 201 -7.16 -40.10 -18.50
CA ALA A 201 -6.49 -41.40 -18.59
C ALA A 201 -5.63 -41.71 -17.35
N ALA A 202 -6.28 -41.84 -16.19
CA ALA A 202 -5.63 -42.04 -14.87
C ALA A 202 -4.76 -43.31 -14.74
N ASN A 203 -4.95 -44.30 -15.61
CA ASN A 203 -4.13 -45.53 -15.66
C ASN A 203 -2.92 -45.42 -16.60
N GLN A 204 -2.85 -44.36 -17.41
CA GLN A 204 -1.78 -44.15 -18.40
C GLN A 204 -0.84 -43.02 -17.99
N TYR A 205 -1.35 -42.03 -17.25
CA TYR A 205 -0.58 -40.86 -16.84
C TYR A 205 -0.51 -40.72 -15.32
N THR A 206 0.63 -40.23 -14.84
CA THR A 206 0.87 -39.93 -13.44
C THR A 206 -0.04 -38.80 -12.93
N VAL A 207 -0.23 -38.73 -11.61
CA VAL A 207 -0.99 -37.63 -10.98
C VAL A 207 -0.39 -36.27 -11.32
N THR A 208 0.95 -36.17 -11.38
CA THR A 208 1.67 -34.95 -11.76
C THR A 208 1.36 -34.51 -13.19
N ALA A 209 1.37 -35.43 -14.16
CA ALA A 209 1.00 -35.10 -15.54
C ALA A 209 -0.46 -34.63 -15.63
N ARG A 210 -1.37 -35.25 -14.86
CA ARG A 210 -2.78 -34.83 -14.78
C ARG A 210 -2.95 -33.48 -14.09
N LYS A 211 -2.10 -33.15 -13.10
CA LYS A 211 -2.03 -31.83 -12.47
C LYS A 211 -1.66 -30.75 -13.49
N TYR A 212 -0.62 -30.99 -14.30
CA TYR A 212 -0.26 -30.08 -15.39
C TYR A 212 -1.37 -29.93 -16.43
N ALA A 213 -2.13 -30.98 -16.72
CA ALA A 213 -3.27 -30.89 -17.63
C ALA A 213 -4.31 -29.88 -17.10
N VAL A 214 -4.62 -29.92 -15.81
CA VAL A 214 -5.51 -28.93 -15.17
C VAL A 214 -4.87 -27.53 -15.20
N GLU A 215 -3.58 -27.40 -14.88
CA GLU A 215 -2.86 -26.12 -14.93
C GLU A 215 -2.88 -25.47 -16.33
N ILE A 216 -2.68 -26.25 -17.39
CA ILE A 216 -2.77 -25.77 -18.79
C ILE A 216 -4.21 -25.38 -19.14
N LEU A 217 -5.20 -26.15 -18.70
CA LEU A 217 -6.60 -25.80 -18.89
C LEU A 217 -6.93 -24.44 -18.25
N TYR A 218 -6.42 -24.18 -17.05
CA TYR A 218 -6.58 -22.88 -16.38
C TYR A 218 -6.02 -21.73 -17.23
N SER A 219 -4.75 -21.85 -17.66
CA SER A 219 -4.09 -20.85 -18.51
C SER A 219 -4.84 -20.61 -19.82
N LEU A 220 -5.31 -21.69 -20.47
CA LEU A 220 -6.10 -21.58 -21.70
C LEU A 220 -7.45 -20.90 -21.48
N LEU A 221 -8.18 -21.23 -20.41
CA LEU A 221 -9.44 -20.57 -20.09
C LEU A 221 -9.23 -19.07 -19.88
N ARG A 222 -8.16 -18.69 -19.18
CA ARG A 222 -7.78 -17.29 -18.98
C ARG A 222 -7.43 -16.59 -20.31
N SER A 223 -6.57 -17.19 -21.13
CA SER A 223 -6.19 -16.63 -22.43
C SER A 223 -7.40 -16.50 -23.37
N ILE A 224 -8.27 -17.52 -23.45
CA ILE A 224 -9.53 -17.45 -24.20
C ILE A 224 -10.42 -16.30 -23.69
N ASN A 225 -10.51 -16.12 -22.37
CA ASN A 225 -11.35 -15.07 -21.82
C ASN A 225 -10.81 -13.66 -22.09
N THR A 226 -9.49 -13.48 -22.03
CA THR A 226 -8.82 -12.19 -22.21
C THR A 226 -8.65 -11.80 -23.67
N ASN A 227 -8.24 -12.73 -24.54
CA ASN A 227 -7.77 -12.41 -25.90
C ASN A 227 -8.81 -12.64 -27.00
N ILE A 228 -9.90 -13.37 -26.71
CA ILE A 228 -11.02 -13.52 -27.64
C ILE A 228 -12.09 -12.50 -27.27
N GLU A 229 -12.41 -11.59 -28.18
CA GLU A 229 -13.33 -10.48 -27.90
C GLU A 229 -14.79 -10.96 -27.87
N THR A 230 -15.21 -11.81 -28.81
CA THR A 230 -16.63 -12.15 -28.96
C THR A 230 -17.04 -13.38 -28.14
N ARG A 231 -18.17 -13.29 -27.44
CA ARG A 231 -18.75 -14.43 -26.70
C ARG A 231 -19.09 -15.62 -27.59
N GLN A 232 -19.44 -15.36 -28.86
CA GLN A 232 -19.78 -16.42 -29.81
C GLN A 232 -18.55 -17.29 -30.13
N GLU A 233 -17.39 -16.68 -30.34
CA GLU A 233 -16.13 -17.39 -30.57
C GLU A 233 -15.69 -18.17 -29.33
N LYS A 234 -15.74 -17.54 -28.14
CA LYS A 234 -15.50 -18.26 -26.86
C LYS A 234 -16.40 -19.49 -26.74
N SER A 235 -17.67 -19.35 -27.07
CA SER A 235 -18.66 -20.44 -26.99
C SER A 235 -18.40 -21.55 -28.01
N ALA A 236 -17.94 -21.20 -29.22
CA ALA A 236 -17.61 -22.18 -30.26
C ALA A 236 -16.43 -23.07 -29.85
N ILE A 237 -15.45 -22.51 -29.14
CA ILE A 237 -14.28 -23.25 -28.63
C ILE A 237 -14.63 -24.08 -27.39
N LEU A 238 -15.35 -23.50 -26.43
CA LEU A 238 -15.55 -24.12 -25.11
C LEU A 238 -16.71 -25.13 -25.06
N ASN A 239 -17.86 -24.84 -25.66
CA ASN A 239 -19.06 -25.68 -25.52
C ASN A 239 -18.86 -27.16 -25.91
N PRO A 240 -18.04 -27.52 -26.93
CA PRO A 240 -17.81 -28.91 -27.29
C PRO A 240 -17.08 -29.74 -26.22
N VAL A 241 -16.21 -29.11 -25.41
CA VAL A 241 -15.30 -29.81 -24.49
C VAL A 241 -15.63 -29.57 -23.02
N LEU A 242 -16.11 -28.37 -22.70
CA LEU A 242 -16.28 -27.91 -21.32
C LEU A 242 -17.20 -28.79 -20.48
N PRO A 243 -18.35 -29.30 -20.96
CA PRO A 243 -19.20 -30.18 -20.15
C PRO A 243 -18.49 -31.43 -19.64
N ASN A 244 -17.66 -32.03 -20.50
CA ASN A 244 -16.89 -33.22 -20.14
C ASN A 244 -15.78 -32.89 -19.14
N PHE A 245 -15.11 -31.75 -19.32
CA PHE A 245 -14.14 -31.25 -18.34
C PHE A 245 -14.81 -31.02 -16.98
N MET A 246 -15.94 -30.31 -16.93
CA MET A 246 -16.64 -29.99 -15.68
C MET A 246 -17.04 -31.24 -14.93
N GLN A 247 -17.58 -32.26 -15.61
CA GLN A 247 -17.89 -33.54 -14.99
C GLN A 247 -16.64 -34.17 -14.34
N ARG A 248 -15.52 -34.23 -15.08
CA ARG A 248 -14.28 -34.85 -14.62
C ARG A 248 -13.58 -34.05 -13.51
N LEU A 249 -13.66 -32.72 -13.54
CA LEU A 249 -13.14 -31.83 -12.49
C LEU A 249 -13.89 -32.07 -11.18
N ILE A 250 -15.22 -32.12 -11.21
CA ILE A 250 -16.05 -32.39 -10.02
C ILE A 250 -15.80 -33.81 -9.48
N GLU A 251 -15.70 -34.83 -10.34
CA GLU A 251 -15.32 -36.19 -9.94
C GLU A 251 -13.91 -36.21 -9.29
N GLY A 252 -12.96 -35.44 -9.85
CA GLY A 252 -11.59 -35.34 -9.35
C GLY A 252 -11.47 -34.70 -7.95
N LEU A 253 -12.33 -33.73 -7.62
CA LEU A 253 -12.36 -33.11 -6.29
C LEU A 253 -12.68 -34.11 -5.18
N THR A 254 -13.62 -35.02 -5.43
CA THR A 254 -14.10 -35.98 -4.42
C THR A 254 -13.28 -37.27 -4.37
N ALA A 255 -12.36 -37.47 -5.32
CA ALA A 255 -11.54 -38.67 -5.37
C ALA A 255 -10.59 -38.77 -4.15
N PRO A 256 -10.51 -39.92 -3.45
CA PRO A 256 -9.58 -40.09 -2.34
C PRO A 256 -8.14 -40.01 -2.84
N ASN A 257 -7.26 -39.42 -2.03
CA ASN A 257 -5.84 -39.30 -2.39
C ASN A 257 -5.19 -40.70 -2.50
N GLY A 258 -4.27 -40.84 -3.44
CA GLY A 258 -3.62 -42.11 -3.76
C GLY A 258 -2.99 -42.10 -5.16
N PRO A 259 -2.84 -43.25 -5.82
CA PRO A 259 -2.17 -43.34 -7.13
C PRO A 259 -2.81 -42.51 -8.25
N HIS A 260 -4.06 -42.07 -8.07
CA HIS A 260 -4.83 -41.34 -9.08
C HIS A 260 -5.33 -39.97 -8.59
N SER A 261 -4.95 -39.50 -7.40
CA SER A 261 -5.39 -38.19 -6.87
C SER A 261 -4.43 -37.70 -5.79
N SER A 262 -4.20 -36.40 -5.73
CA SER A 262 -3.32 -35.76 -4.75
C SER A 262 -3.86 -34.39 -4.35
N PHE A 263 -3.33 -33.82 -3.26
CA PHE A 263 -3.67 -32.46 -2.85
C PHE A 263 -3.34 -31.42 -3.93
N PRO A 264 -2.14 -31.40 -4.56
CA PRO A 264 -1.85 -30.46 -5.65
C PRO A 264 -2.83 -30.53 -6.82
N LEU A 265 -3.27 -31.73 -7.21
CA LEU A 265 -4.25 -31.89 -8.28
C LEU A 265 -5.58 -31.24 -7.89
N LYS A 266 -6.07 -31.49 -6.67
CA LYS A 266 -7.30 -30.88 -6.16
C LYS A 266 -7.19 -29.36 -6.04
N THR A 267 -6.06 -28.85 -5.55
CA THR A 267 -5.78 -27.41 -5.48
C THR A 267 -5.94 -26.75 -6.85
N GLN A 268 -5.36 -27.35 -7.91
CA GLN A 268 -5.52 -26.82 -9.27
C GLN A 268 -6.96 -26.89 -9.77
N ILE A 269 -7.70 -27.95 -9.43
CA ILE A 269 -9.12 -28.05 -9.79
C ILE A 269 -9.92 -26.92 -9.11
N ILE A 270 -9.67 -26.65 -7.82
CA ILE A 270 -10.35 -25.57 -7.09
C ILE A 270 -10.03 -24.21 -7.71
N LYS A 271 -8.76 -23.96 -8.11
CA LYS A 271 -8.35 -22.71 -8.81
C LYS A 271 -9.15 -22.48 -10.09
N ILE A 272 -9.32 -23.52 -10.92
CA ILE A 272 -10.15 -23.41 -12.13
C ILE A 272 -11.60 -23.10 -11.77
N LEU A 273 -12.19 -23.84 -10.83
CA LEU A 273 -13.59 -23.67 -10.49
C LEU A 273 -13.86 -22.28 -9.89
N LYS A 274 -12.94 -21.76 -9.06
CA LYS A 274 -12.96 -20.38 -8.54
C LYS A 274 -13.01 -19.39 -9.71
N TYR A 275 -12.02 -19.43 -10.59
CA TYR A 275 -11.92 -18.54 -11.75
C TYR A 275 -13.13 -18.63 -12.68
N MET A 276 -13.62 -19.84 -12.93
CA MET A 276 -14.79 -20.02 -13.77
C MET A 276 -16.05 -19.40 -13.14
N ILE A 277 -16.16 -19.40 -11.81
CA ILE A 277 -17.29 -18.77 -11.11
C ILE A 277 -17.19 -17.25 -11.09
N SER A 278 -16.00 -16.70 -10.85
CA SER A 278 -15.77 -15.25 -10.84
C SER A 278 -15.80 -14.66 -12.25
N ASP A 279 -14.98 -15.18 -13.16
CA ASP A 279 -14.63 -14.54 -14.44
C ASP A 279 -15.34 -15.14 -15.66
N MET A 280 -15.86 -16.37 -15.55
CA MET A 280 -16.57 -17.06 -16.65
C MET A 280 -17.95 -17.56 -16.23
N SER A 281 -18.63 -16.83 -15.33
CA SER A 281 -19.83 -17.26 -14.62
C SER A 281 -20.95 -17.83 -15.52
N LYS A 282 -21.13 -17.25 -16.72
CA LYS A 282 -22.13 -17.68 -17.71
C LYS A 282 -21.91 -19.13 -18.20
N PHE A 283 -20.66 -19.61 -18.24
CA PHE A 283 -20.31 -20.97 -18.67
C PHE A 283 -20.41 -22.01 -17.56
N VAL A 284 -20.09 -21.64 -16.32
CA VAL A 284 -20.08 -22.56 -15.18
C VAL A 284 -21.46 -22.75 -14.53
N GLN A 285 -22.40 -21.84 -14.79
CA GLN A 285 -23.70 -21.80 -14.11
C GLN A 285 -24.47 -23.13 -14.03
N PRO A 286 -24.48 -24.00 -15.07
CA PRO A 286 -25.16 -25.30 -14.99
C PRO A 286 -24.58 -26.25 -13.93
N TYR A 287 -23.34 -26.04 -13.50
CA TYR A 287 -22.59 -26.92 -12.60
C TYR A 287 -22.50 -26.40 -11.17
N VAL A 288 -22.83 -25.12 -10.93
CA VAL A 288 -22.71 -24.46 -9.61
C VAL A 288 -23.47 -25.22 -8.52
N GLY A 289 -24.65 -25.75 -8.83
CA GLY A 289 -25.45 -26.54 -7.88
C GLY A 289 -24.80 -27.85 -7.43
N THR A 290 -23.75 -28.32 -8.12
CA THR A 290 -22.93 -29.47 -7.69
C THR A 290 -21.59 -29.03 -7.10
N ILE A 291 -20.99 -27.95 -7.64
CA ILE A 291 -19.70 -27.43 -7.18
C ILE A 291 -19.80 -26.93 -5.74
N LEU A 292 -20.76 -26.06 -5.41
CA LEU A 292 -20.84 -25.46 -4.07
C LEU A 292 -21.02 -26.51 -2.96
N PRO A 293 -21.95 -27.49 -3.07
CA PRO A 293 -22.05 -28.55 -2.07
C PRO A 293 -20.77 -29.40 -1.95
N THR A 294 -20.06 -29.62 -3.05
CA THR A 294 -18.81 -30.41 -3.04
C THR A 294 -17.69 -29.67 -2.31
N ILE A 295 -17.52 -28.37 -2.58
CA ILE A 295 -16.53 -27.53 -1.89
C ILE A 295 -16.89 -27.41 -0.40
N TRP A 296 -18.17 -27.22 -0.08
CA TRP A 296 -18.66 -27.21 1.29
C TRP A 296 -18.37 -28.52 2.04
N GLN A 297 -18.60 -29.66 1.38
CA GLN A 297 -18.29 -30.97 1.95
C GLN A 297 -16.78 -31.13 2.20
N LEU A 298 -15.92 -30.67 1.28
CA LEU A 298 -14.47 -30.70 1.50
C LEU A 298 -14.07 -29.82 2.69
N LEU A 299 -14.54 -28.58 2.74
CA LEU A 299 -14.23 -27.66 3.82
C LEU A 299 -14.60 -28.23 5.20
N THR A 300 -15.79 -28.83 5.31
CA THR A 300 -16.29 -29.42 6.56
C THR A 300 -15.59 -30.73 6.94
N GLN A 301 -15.34 -31.63 5.98
CA GLN A 301 -14.69 -32.92 6.25
C GLN A 301 -13.22 -32.77 6.63
N LEU A 302 -12.53 -31.79 6.06
CA LEU A 302 -11.12 -31.56 6.34
C LEU A 302 -10.88 -30.87 7.68
N ALA A 303 -11.90 -30.27 8.31
CA ALA A 303 -11.74 -29.49 9.53
C ALA A 303 -11.29 -30.35 10.72
N ASP A 304 -11.96 -31.48 10.99
CA ASP A 304 -11.57 -32.41 12.06
C ASP A 304 -10.15 -32.95 11.85
N PHE A 305 -9.83 -33.25 10.60
CA PHE A 305 -8.52 -33.74 10.22
C PHE A 305 -7.42 -32.69 10.39
N TYR A 306 -7.65 -31.45 9.93
CA TYR A 306 -6.76 -30.31 10.15
C TYR A 306 -6.52 -30.07 11.64
N VAL A 307 -7.56 -30.12 12.47
CA VAL A 307 -7.44 -29.93 13.92
C VAL A 307 -6.58 -31.03 14.56
N LYS A 308 -6.76 -32.29 14.16
CA LYS A 308 -6.01 -33.41 14.75
C LYS A 308 -4.55 -33.48 14.30
N VAL A 309 -4.29 -33.22 13.02
CA VAL A 309 -2.97 -33.42 12.41
C VAL A 309 -2.12 -32.15 12.40
N VAL A 310 -2.70 -30.99 12.14
CA VAL A 310 -1.96 -29.71 12.01
C VAL A 310 -2.10 -28.85 13.26
N VAL A 311 -3.31 -28.66 13.78
CA VAL A 311 -3.51 -27.78 14.95
C VAL A 311 -2.91 -28.40 16.21
N ASN A 312 -3.21 -29.68 16.49
CA ASN A 312 -2.85 -30.32 17.75
C ASN A 312 -1.76 -31.40 17.65
N GLU A 313 -1.34 -31.79 16.44
CA GLU A 313 -0.32 -32.82 16.20
C GLU A 313 -0.58 -34.15 16.96
N ILE A 314 -1.85 -34.51 17.19
CA ILE A 314 -2.26 -35.72 17.96
C ILE A 314 -2.14 -36.98 17.11
N GLU A 315 -2.45 -36.85 15.82
CA GLU A 315 -2.38 -37.94 14.85
C GLU A 315 -1.27 -37.67 13.84
N ALA A 316 -0.47 -38.69 13.54
CA ALA A 316 0.47 -38.62 12.44
C ALA A 316 -0.29 -38.43 11.12
N ALA A 317 0.23 -37.59 10.24
CA ALA A 317 -0.34 -37.40 8.92
C ALA A 317 -0.47 -38.77 8.21
N PRO A 318 -1.68 -39.22 7.83
CA PRO A 318 -1.92 -40.52 7.19
C PRO A 318 -1.59 -40.46 5.69
N PHE A 319 -0.86 -39.44 5.25
CA PHE A 319 -0.49 -39.27 3.86
C PHE A 319 0.63 -40.24 3.54
N ASN A 320 0.45 -41.07 2.52
CA ASN A 320 1.48 -42.00 2.05
C ASN A 320 2.60 -41.19 1.36
N GLY A 321 3.52 -40.62 2.14
CA GLY A 321 4.80 -40.12 1.67
C GLY A 321 5.89 -41.17 1.88
N THR A 322 6.90 -41.20 1.00
CA THR A 322 8.18 -41.78 1.43
C THR A 322 8.75 -40.93 2.57
N GLU A 323 9.59 -41.48 3.46
CA GLU A 323 10.21 -40.75 4.59
C GLU A 323 11.04 -39.49 4.19
N GLN A 324 10.99 -39.07 2.92
CA GLN A 324 11.67 -37.94 2.29
C GLN A 324 10.73 -36.81 1.79
N ASP A 325 9.40 -36.94 1.89
CA ASP A 325 8.45 -35.91 1.39
C ASP A 325 7.89 -35.04 2.53
N GLU A 326 8.69 -34.09 3.04
CA GLU A 326 8.23 -33.05 3.99
C GLU A 326 7.09 -32.19 3.40
N ASP A 327 7.00 -32.12 2.06
CA ASP A 327 6.09 -31.25 1.30
C ASP A 327 4.59 -31.64 1.36
N VAL A 328 4.23 -32.83 1.83
CA VAL A 328 2.83 -33.34 1.70
C VAL A 328 1.85 -32.63 2.65
N VAL A 329 2.32 -32.20 3.82
CA VAL A 329 1.50 -31.41 4.76
C VAL A 329 1.30 -29.99 4.22
N ASP A 330 2.34 -29.41 3.61
CA ASP A 330 2.23 -28.11 2.95
C ASP A 330 1.25 -28.14 1.78
N ASP A 331 1.30 -29.19 0.95
CA ASP A 331 0.33 -29.41 -0.12
C ASP A 331 -1.12 -29.49 0.40
N PHE A 332 -1.32 -30.11 1.56
CA PHE A 332 -2.62 -30.17 2.23
C PHE A 332 -3.08 -28.79 2.71
N VAL A 333 -2.18 -28.03 3.35
CA VAL A 333 -2.42 -26.65 3.80
C VAL A 333 -2.78 -25.74 2.63
N GLN A 334 -2.02 -25.81 1.54
CA GLN A 334 -2.26 -25.05 0.30
C GLN A 334 -3.62 -25.36 -0.32
N MET A 335 -4.10 -26.61 -0.24
CA MET A 335 -5.44 -26.96 -0.68
C MET A 335 -6.51 -26.29 0.18
N ILE A 336 -6.36 -26.26 1.51
CA ILE A 336 -7.31 -25.58 2.42
C ILE A 336 -7.34 -24.07 2.14
N LEU A 337 -6.17 -23.43 2.00
CA LEU A 337 -6.07 -22.01 1.63
C LEU A 337 -6.84 -21.72 0.34
N GLN A 338 -6.69 -22.60 -0.67
CA GLN A 338 -7.40 -22.44 -1.92
C GLN A 338 -8.93 -22.63 -1.81
N ILE A 339 -9.39 -23.47 -0.88
CA ILE A 339 -10.82 -23.61 -0.55
C ILE A 339 -11.33 -22.31 0.08
N PHE A 340 -10.59 -21.72 1.02
CA PHE A 340 -10.98 -20.45 1.64
C PHE A 340 -11.01 -19.30 0.63
N GLU A 341 -10.02 -19.21 -0.27
CA GLU A 341 -10.08 -18.24 -1.36
C GLU A 341 -11.32 -18.42 -2.24
N PHE A 342 -11.73 -19.67 -2.51
CA PHE A 342 -12.97 -19.94 -3.24
C PHE A 342 -14.18 -19.44 -2.46
N VAL A 343 -14.24 -19.73 -1.16
CA VAL A 343 -15.35 -19.29 -0.27
C VAL A 343 -15.42 -17.76 -0.20
N HIS A 344 -14.29 -17.09 -0.02
CA HIS A 344 -14.15 -15.63 -0.07
C HIS A 344 -14.77 -15.06 -1.35
N THR A 345 -14.37 -15.57 -2.52
CA THR A 345 -14.92 -15.15 -3.81
C THR A 345 -16.44 -15.34 -3.89
N ILE A 346 -16.98 -16.43 -3.32
CA ILE A 346 -18.44 -16.67 -3.34
C ILE A 346 -19.19 -15.69 -2.44
N ILE A 347 -18.63 -15.32 -1.28
CA ILE A 347 -19.28 -14.41 -0.33
C ILE A 347 -19.46 -13.01 -0.93
N GLU A 348 -18.42 -12.49 -1.59
CA GLU A 348 -18.45 -11.17 -2.24
C GLU A 348 -19.41 -11.11 -3.44
N MET A 349 -19.78 -12.26 -3.99
CA MET A 349 -20.70 -12.35 -5.11
C MET A 349 -22.16 -12.27 -4.64
N LYS A 350 -22.78 -11.09 -4.79
CA LYS A 350 -24.21 -10.83 -4.46
C LYS A 350 -25.20 -11.91 -4.91
N LYS A 351 -24.98 -12.53 -6.07
CA LYS A 351 -25.84 -13.62 -6.61
C LYS A 351 -25.87 -14.88 -5.74
N TYR A 352 -24.88 -15.10 -4.88
CA TYR A 352 -24.79 -16.25 -3.97
C TYR A 352 -25.13 -15.91 -2.52
N LYS A 353 -25.52 -14.65 -2.22
CA LYS A 353 -25.86 -14.19 -0.86
C LYS A 353 -26.85 -15.11 -0.14
N ALA A 354 -27.91 -15.55 -0.84
CA ALA A 354 -28.91 -16.46 -0.28
C ALA A 354 -28.38 -17.88 -0.01
N ALA A 355 -27.44 -18.37 -0.83
CA ALA A 355 -26.86 -19.69 -0.64
C ALA A 355 -25.97 -19.73 0.61
N ILE A 356 -25.17 -18.68 0.83
CA ILE A 356 -24.35 -18.52 2.03
C ILE A 356 -25.21 -18.28 3.28
N MET A 357 -26.27 -17.47 3.18
CA MET A 357 -27.20 -17.24 4.30
C MET A 357 -27.75 -18.56 4.87
N ASN A 358 -28.05 -19.53 4.00
CA ASN A 358 -28.56 -20.84 4.42
C ASN A 358 -27.57 -21.69 5.23
N VAL A 359 -26.27 -21.40 5.12
CA VAL A 359 -25.19 -22.13 5.80
C VAL A 359 -24.39 -21.24 6.74
N LEU A 360 -24.87 -20.02 7.02
CA LEU A 360 -24.10 -18.98 7.71
C LEU A 360 -23.61 -19.42 9.10
N THR A 361 -24.49 -20.02 9.91
CA THR A 361 -24.13 -20.57 11.23
C THR A 361 -23.03 -21.63 11.14
N ASP A 362 -23.14 -22.55 10.18
CA ASP A 362 -22.16 -23.62 10.02
C ASP A 362 -20.85 -23.08 9.44
N LEU A 363 -20.91 -22.06 8.58
CA LEU A 363 -19.72 -21.40 8.03
C LEU A 363 -18.94 -20.73 9.15
N VAL A 364 -19.60 -19.96 10.02
CA VAL A 364 -18.97 -19.40 11.24
C VAL A 364 -18.35 -20.51 12.08
N TYR A 365 -19.10 -21.58 12.35
CA TYR A 365 -18.63 -22.69 13.17
C TYR A 365 -17.34 -23.30 12.60
N ILE A 366 -17.30 -23.59 11.30
CA ILE A 366 -16.14 -24.19 10.64
C ILE A 366 -14.97 -23.22 10.57
N THR A 367 -15.21 -21.96 10.24
CA THR A 367 -14.16 -20.94 10.18
C THR A 367 -13.43 -20.80 11.51
N VAL A 368 -14.16 -20.78 12.63
CA VAL A 368 -13.58 -20.71 13.99
C VAL A 368 -12.71 -21.94 14.33
N LEU A 369 -12.96 -23.13 13.75
CA LEU A 369 -12.09 -24.29 13.91
C LEU A 369 -10.74 -24.10 13.21
N TYR A 370 -10.75 -23.53 12.00
CA TYR A 370 -9.55 -23.28 11.20
C TYR A 370 -8.72 -22.10 11.74
N MET A 371 -9.36 -21.20 12.48
CA MET A 371 -8.70 -20.10 13.19
C MET A 371 -7.86 -20.56 14.40
N GLN A 372 -7.92 -21.81 14.86
CA GLN A 372 -7.17 -22.22 16.06
C GLN A 372 -5.65 -22.14 15.91
N ILE A 373 -4.96 -21.72 16.98
CA ILE A 373 -3.48 -21.69 17.05
C ILE A 373 -2.91 -23.10 16.89
N THR A 374 -2.01 -23.29 15.94
CA THR A 374 -1.28 -24.56 15.74
C THR A 374 -0.15 -24.74 16.77
N GLU A 375 0.26 -25.97 17.05
CA GLU A 375 1.42 -26.23 17.92
C GLU A 375 2.71 -25.64 17.34
N GLU A 376 2.88 -25.67 16.02
CA GLU A 376 4.02 -25.04 15.33
C GLU A 376 4.03 -23.52 15.54
N GLN A 377 2.89 -22.83 15.34
CA GLN A 377 2.78 -21.39 15.64
C GLN A 377 3.10 -21.08 17.11
N ALA A 378 2.55 -21.86 18.05
CA ALA A 378 2.83 -21.65 19.46
C ALA A 378 4.33 -21.80 19.78
N ARG A 379 5.02 -22.77 19.18
CA ARG A 379 6.48 -22.93 19.34
C ARG A 379 7.24 -21.74 18.73
N GLN A 380 6.93 -21.38 17.48
CA GLN A 380 7.58 -20.27 16.79
C GLN A 380 7.41 -18.94 17.52
N TRP A 381 6.21 -18.64 18.02
CA TRP A 381 5.92 -17.40 18.75
C TRP A 381 6.61 -17.31 20.12
N LEU A 382 6.94 -18.44 20.75
CA LEU A 382 7.75 -18.45 21.97
C LEU A 382 9.22 -18.20 21.69
N ASP A 383 9.72 -18.74 20.57
CA ASP A 383 11.12 -18.63 20.17
C ASP A 383 11.43 -17.26 19.55
N ASP A 384 10.47 -16.69 18.80
CA ASP A 384 10.56 -15.40 18.13
C ASP A 384 9.34 -14.51 18.46
N PRO A 385 9.47 -13.61 19.45
CA PRO A 385 8.41 -12.67 19.83
C PRO A 385 8.11 -11.60 18.77
N GLU A 386 9.05 -11.31 17.87
CA GLU A 386 8.82 -10.38 16.76
C GLU A 386 7.84 -11.01 15.78
N LYS A 387 8.09 -12.27 15.40
CA LYS A 387 7.14 -13.04 14.58
C LYS A 387 5.75 -13.13 15.21
N PHE A 388 5.66 -13.25 16.53
CA PHE A 388 4.35 -13.22 17.21
C PHE A 388 3.62 -11.88 17.01
N VAL A 389 4.32 -10.76 17.14
CA VAL A 389 3.72 -9.43 16.94
C VAL A 389 3.29 -9.26 15.49
N ASP A 390 4.13 -9.66 14.54
CA ASP A 390 3.88 -9.56 13.10
C ASP A 390 2.70 -10.46 12.65
N ASP A 391 2.66 -11.71 13.11
CA ASP A 391 1.60 -12.68 12.76
C ASP A 391 0.23 -12.30 13.38
N GLU A 392 0.22 -11.62 14.52
CA GLU A 392 -0.99 -11.23 15.26
C GLU A 392 -1.32 -9.72 15.13
N ASP A 393 -0.62 -9.00 14.26
CA ASP A 393 -0.97 -7.63 13.87
C ASP A 393 -2.18 -7.65 12.92
N GLU A 394 -3.12 -6.72 13.11
CA GLU A 394 -4.29 -6.57 12.24
C GLU A 394 -3.88 -6.12 10.82
N GLN A 395 -2.69 -5.53 10.67
CA GLN A 395 -2.09 -5.12 9.38
C GLN A 395 -1.05 -6.11 8.83
N GLY A 396 -0.91 -7.29 9.44
CA GLY A 396 0.04 -8.32 9.01
C GLY A 396 -0.20 -8.82 7.57
N VAL A 397 0.87 -9.24 6.89
CA VAL A 397 0.82 -9.77 5.50
C VAL A 397 0.90 -11.29 5.42
N GLU A 398 0.79 -11.97 6.57
CA GLU A 398 0.98 -13.41 6.69
C GLU A 398 -0.15 -14.21 6.06
N PHE A 399 0.19 -15.22 5.25
CA PHE A 399 -0.77 -16.03 4.52
C PHE A 399 -0.88 -17.43 5.12
N THR A 400 -1.57 -17.53 6.26
CA THR A 400 -1.80 -18.79 6.98
C THR A 400 -3.28 -19.16 7.00
N ILE A 401 -3.60 -20.43 7.26
CA ILE A 401 -5.01 -20.87 7.38
C ILE A 401 -5.75 -20.09 8.48
N ARG A 402 -5.08 -19.75 9.59
CA ARG A 402 -5.67 -18.97 10.67
C ARG A 402 -6.10 -17.59 10.20
N VAL A 403 -5.20 -16.88 9.50
CA VAL A 403 -5.45 -15.53 8.97
C VAL A 403 -6.51 -15.57 7.88
N THR A 404 -6.38 -16.45 6.88
CA THR A 404 -7.37 -16.53 5.79
C THR A 404 -8.77 -16.93 6.28
N ALA A 405 -8.86 -17.80 7.29
CA ALA A 405 -10.13 -18.11 7.93
C ALA A 405 -10.71 -16.89 8.64
N HIS A 406 -9.87 -16.13 9.35
CA HIS A 406 -10.28 -14.87 9.99
C HIS A 406 -10.73 -13.82 8.95
N ASP A 407 -10.03 -13.65 7.84
CA ASP A 407 -10.43 -12.75 6.73
C ASP A 407 -11.81 -13.12 6.17
N VAL A 408 -12.04 -14.41 5.94
CA VAL A 408 -13.36 -14.90 5.50
C VAL A 408 -14.44 -14.56 6.52
N LEU A 409 -14.15 -14.67 7.82
CA LEU A 409 -15.09 -14.27 8.87
C LEU A 409 -15.36 -12.75 8.84
N LEU A 410 -14.34 -11.92 8.68
CA LEU A 410 -14.49 -10.46 8.59
C LEU A 410 -15.36 -10.05 7.40
N ILE A 411 -15.15 -10.68 6.23
CA ILE A 411 -15.96 -10.42 5.03
C ILE A 411 -17.40 -10.88 5.22
N VAL A 412 -17.63 -12.01 5.90
CA VAL A 412 -18.97 -12.41 6.31
C VAL A 412 -19.61 -11.35 7.22
N GLY A 413 -18.87 -10.80 8.18
CA GLY A 413 -19.36 -9.70 9.01
C GLY A 413 -19.76 -8.47 8.20
N ARG A 414 -18.94 -8.09 7.22
CA ARG A 414 -19.20 -6.96 6.33
C ARG A 414 -20.42 -7.17 5.42
N GLU A 415 -20.59 -8.36 4.84
CA GLU A 415 -21.66 -8.62 3.86
C GLU A 415 -23.03 -8.94 4.48
N TYR A 416 -23.04 -9.44 5.73
CA TYR A 416 -24.25 -9.90 6.41
C TYR A 416 -24.63 -9.09 7.64
N GLU A 417 -23.72 -8.26 8.15
CA GLU A 417 -23.95 -7.29 9.23
C GLU A 417 -24.70 -7.94 10.41
N ASN A 418 -25.77 -7.29 10.89
CA ASN A 418 -26.58 -7.73 12.03
C ASN A 418 -27.23 -9.12 11.86
N GLN A 419 -27.31 -9.67 10.63
CA GLN A 419 -27.81 -11.04 10.40
C GLN A 419 -26.81 -12.10 10.85
N LEU A 420 -25.53 -11.74 11.02
CA LEU A 420 -24.48 -12.61 11.52
C LEU A 420 -24.66 -12.93 13.01
N LEU A 421 -24.99 -11.96 13.86
CA LEU A 421 -24.92 -12.11 15.33
C LEU A 421 -25.71 -13.30 15.92
N PRO A 422 -26.95 -13.60 15.48
CA PRO A 422 -27.66 -14.79 15.97
C PRO A 422 -26.98 -16.09 15.57
N CYS A 423 -26.52 -16.19 14.31
CA CYS A 423 -25.79 -17.34 13.77
C CYS A 423 -24.46 -17.52 14.51
N PHE A 424 -23.79 -16.40 14.78
CA PHE A 424 -22.54 -16.32 15.50
C PHE A 424 -22.68 -16.81 16.95
N THR A 425 -23.70 -16.33 17.66
CA THR A 425 -24.02 -16.77 19.02
C THR A 425 -24.28 -18.28 19.09
N GLU A 426 -25.04 -18.82 18.13
CA GLU A 426 -25.31 -20.26 18.07
C GLU A 426 -24.03 -21.08 17.85
N ALA A 427 -23.18 -20.67 16.91
CA ALA A 427 -21.91 -21.35 16.61
C ALA A 427 -20.96 -21.35 17.81
N LEU A 428 -20.79 -20.20 18.49
CA LEU A 428 -19.94 -20.09 19.67
C LEU A 428 -20.48 -20.89 20.87
N GLY A 429 -21.80 -20.97 21.02
CA GLY A 429 -22.45 -21.82 22.02
C GLY A 429 -22.13 -23.31 21.81
N LYS A 430 -22.15 -23.78 20.55
CA LYS A 430 -21.76 -25.15 20.20
C LYS A 430 -20.28 -25.41 20.50
N HIS A 431 -19.39 -24.49 20.10
CA HIS A 431 -17.95 -24.60 20.38
C HIS A 431 -17.66 -24.66 21.88
N SER A 432 -18.32 -23.82 22.67
CA SER A 432 -18.16 -23.82 24.13
C SER A 432 -18.60 -25.14 24.76
N ALA A 433 -19.68 -25.75 24.27
CA ALA A 433 -20.14 -27.05 24.76
C ALA A 433 -19.14 -28.18 24.43
N VAL A 434 -18.56 -28.17 23.22
CA VAL A 434 -17.54 -29.13 22.81
C VAL A 434 -16.27 -28.98 23.64
N ALA A 435 -15.80 -27.73 23.82
CA ALA A 435 -14.61 -27.43 24.62
C ALA A 435 -14.72 -27.92 26.06
N GLU A 436 -15.90 -27.76 26.67
CA GLU A 436 -16.15 -28.22 28.04
C GLU A 436 -16.15 -29.75 28.14
N VAL A 437 -16.66 -30.46 27.12
CA VAL A 437 -16.55 -31.93 27.06
C VAL A 437 -15.08 -32.36 26.98
N ASP A 438 -14.30 -31.74 26.11
CA ASP A 438 -12.87 -32.02 25.95
C ASP A 438 -12.07 -31.74 27.21
N ARG A 439 -12.37 -30.61 27.88
CA ARG A 439 -11.77 -30.26 29.17
C ARG A 439 -12.07 -31.31 30.23
N ASN A 440 -13.32 -31.75 30.34
CA ASN A 440 -13.73 -32.79 31.29
C ASN A 440 -13.13 -34.16 30.94
N ALA A 441 -12.81 -34.41 29.68
CA ALA A 441 -12.09 -35.60 29.22
C ALA A 441 -10.57 -35.50 29.44
N GLY A 442 -10.04 -34.34 29.85
CA GLY A 442 -8.61 -34.11 30.07
C GLY A 442 -7.80 -33.89 28.78
N ASN A 443 -8.44 -33.53 27.66
CA ASN A 443 -7.74 -33.14 26.43
C ASN A 443 -6.97 -31.83 26.69
N PRO A 444 -5.63 -31.76 26.54
CA PRO A 444 -4.85 -30.55 26.85
C PRO A 444 -5.10 -29.38 25.89
N HIS A 445 -5.72 -29.60 24.72
CA HIS A 445 -5.92 -28.57 23.69
C HIS A 445 -7.31 -27.90 23.74
N TRP A 446 -8.13 -28.21 24.75
CA TRP A 446 -9.50 -27.68 24.92
C TRP A 446 -9.59 -26.14 24.88
N TRP A 447 -8.50 -25.45 25.24
CA TRP A 447 -8.43 -23.99 25.31
C TRP A 447 -8.35 -23.31 23.93
N LYS A 448 -7.90 -24.00 22.88
CA LYS A 448 -7.64 -23.39 21.56
C LYS A 448 -8.91 -22.88 20.90
N ILE A 449 -10.00 -23.62 21.01
CA ILE A 449 -11.28 -23.21 20.44
C ILE A 449 -11.87 -21.99 21.17
N HIS A 450 -11.61 -21.85 22.47
CA HIS A 450 -11.98 -20.65 23.22
C HIS A 450 -11.14 -19.45 22.77
N GLU A 451 -9.84 -19.64 22.53
CA GLU A 451 -8.96 -18.59 22.02
C GLU A 451 -9.45 -18.09 20.65
N SER A 452 -9.70 -18.97 19.69
CA SER A 452 -10.15 -18.55 18.35
C SER A 452 -11.56 -17.96 18.37
N SER A 453 -12.43 -18.46 19.25
CA SER A 453 -13.75 -17.87 19.50
C SER A 453 -13.65 -16.43 20.03
N MET A 454 -12.68 -16.15 20.91
CA MET A 454 -12.49 -14.79 21.43
C MET A 454 -11.89 -13.84 20.39
N LEU A 455 -10.98 -14.31 19.54
CA LEU A 455 -10.51 -13.56 18.39
C LEU A 455 -11.69 -13.15 17.49
N ALA A 456 -12.55 -14.11 17.17
CA ALA A 456 -13.77 -13.87 16.40
C ALA A 456 -14.70 -12.84 17.08
N VAL A 457 -14.94 -12.93 18.40
CA VAL A 457 -15.80 -11.98 19.13
C VAL A 457 -15.20 -10.57 19.15
N GLY A 458 -13.89 -10.46 19.39
CA GLY A 458 -13.22 -9.15 19.43
C GLY A 458 -13.19 -8.43 18.08
N SER A 459 -13.25 -9.20 16.98
CA SER A 459 -13.35 -8.68 15.61
C SER A 459 -14.69 -8.00 15.31
N PHE A 460 -15.74 -8.31 16.08
CA PHE A 460 -17.09 -7.74 15.91
C PHE A 460 -17.51 -6.87 17.09
N LYS A 461 -16.55 -6.20 17.76
CA LYS A 461 -16.81 -5.31 18.91
C LYS A 461 -17.97 -4.37 18.63
N ASP A 462 -17.87 -3.57 17.57
CA ASP A 462 -18.81 -2.47 17.33
C ASP A 462 -20.21 -3.01 17.00
N MET A 463 -20.29 -4.02 16.13
CA MET A 463 -21.55 -4.71 15.82
C MET A 463 -22.22 -5.30 17.08
N ILE A 464 -21.45 -5.91 18.00
CA ILE A 464 -21.96 -6.47 19.26
C ILE A 464 -22.45 -5.37 20.20
N VAL A 465 -21.70 -4.27 20.32
CA VAL A 465 -22.03 -3.13 21.19
C VAL A 465 -23.29 -2.43 20.72
N GLU A 466 -23.47 -2.27 19.41
CA GLU A 466 -24.65 -1.66 18.79
C GLU A 466 -25.90 -2.55 18.86
N SER A 467 -25.73 -3.87 18.89
CA SER A 467 -26.81 -4.87 18.88
C SER A 467 -26.81 -5.80 20.11
N PRO A 468 -26.94 -5.28 21.35
CA PRO A 468 -26.82 -6.07 22.58
C PRO A 468 -27.92 -7.11 22.77
N ALA A 469 -29.06 -6.98 22.06
CA ALA A 469 -30.13 -7.97 22.10
C ALA A 469 -29.81 -9.25 21.30
N SER A 470 -28.86 -9.16 20.35
CA SER A 470 -28.51 -10.26 19.44
C SER A 470 -27.32 -11.09 19.93
N PHE A 471 -26.59 -10.61 20.94
CA PHE A 471 -25.44 -11.29 21.55
C PHE A 471 -25.41 -11.03 23.07
N ASP A 472 -25.59 -12.08 23.88
CA ASP A 472 -25.55 -11.94 25.36
C ASP A 472 -24.10 -11.84 25.87
N MET A 473 -23.59 -10.61 25.85
CA MET A 473 -22.26 -10.31 26.35
C MET A 473 -22.10 -10.63 27.86
N SER A 474 -23.19 -10.57 28.65
CA SER A 474 -23.11 -10.87 30.09
C SER A 474 -22.79 -12.34 30.33
N GLN A 475 -23.46 -13.23 29.58
CA GLN A 475 -23.18 -14.65 29.63
C GLN A 475 -21.76 -14.96 29.13
N TYR A 476 -21.32 -14.31 28.06
CA TYR A 476 -19.99 -14.53 27.50
C TYR A 476 -18.87 -14.07 28.45
N LEU A 477 -19.06 -12.95 29.16
CA LEU A 477 -18.11 -12.47 30.17
C LEU A 477 -17.99 -13.42 31.37
N ALA A 478 -19.08 -14.08 31.77
CA ALA A 478 -19.02 -15.10 32.82
C ALA A 478 -18.13 -16.30 32.40
N LEU A 479 -18.20 -16.69 31.12
CA LEU A 479 -17.30 -17.69 30.54
C LEU A 479 -15.84 -17.19 30.56
N ILE A 480 -15.57 -15.97 30.07
CA ILE A 480 -14.22 -15.39 30.03
C ILE A 480 -13.60 -15.34 31.43
N LYS A 481 -14.37 -14.93 32.45
CA LYS A 481 -13.91 -14.92 33.84
C LYS A 481 -13.41 -16.30 34.30
N MET A 482 -14.19 -17.35 34.01
CA MET A 482 -13.79 -18.73 34.33
C MET A 482 -12.53 -19.16 33.57
N LEU A 483 -12.42 -18.76 32.30
CA LEU A 483 -11.26 -19.09 31.46
C LEU A 483 -9.98 -18.39 31.95
N MET A 484 -10.05 -17.12 32.37
CA MET A 484 -8.92 -16.42 32.98
C MET A 484 -8.40 -17.13 34.24
N GLU A 485 -9.31 -17.62 35.08
CA GLU A 485 -8.97 -18.32 36.33
C GLU A 485 -8.35 -19.71 36.08
N SER A 486 -8.57 -20.30 34.89
CA SER A 486 -8.03 -21.62 34.54
C SER A 486 -6.52 -21.63 34.29
N GLN A 487 -5.95 -20.50 33.84
CA GLN A 487 -4.53 -20.36 33.43
C GLN A 487 -4.03 -21.51 32.53
N ALA A 488 -4.91 -22.05 31.67
CA ALA A 488 -4.63 -23.25 30.88
C ALA A 488 -3.51 -23.06 29.85
N SER A 489 -3.35 -21.84 29.33
CA SER A 489 -2.36 -21.49 28.31
C SER A 489 -2.08 -19.99 28.37
N PRO A 490 -0.82 -19.54 28.17
CA PRO A 490 -0.50 -18.11 28.07
C PRO A 490 -1.23 -17.43 26.91
N TYR A 491 -1.50 -18.14 25.81
CA TYR A 491 -2.25 -17.62 24.67
C TYR A 491 -3.71 -17.37 25.00
N LEU A 492 -4.37 -18.32 25.70
CA LEU A 492 -5.75 -18.14 26.13
C LEU A 492 -5.87 -16.95 27.09
N LEU A 493 -4.97 -16.85 28.08
CA LEU A 493 -4.98 -15.74 29.02
C LEU A 493 -4.71 -14.41 28.32
N GLY A 494 -3.72 -14.35 27.42
CA GLY A 494 -3.42 -13.17 26.61
C GLY A 494 -4.61 -12.75 25.76
N ARG A 495 -5.31 -13.69 25.13
CA ARG A 495 -6.52 -13.42 24.35
C ARG A 495 -7.69 -12.94 25.21
N CYS A 496 -7.86 -13.46 26.42
CA CYS A 496 -8.82 -12.91 27.38
C CYS A 496 -8.52 -11.43 27.67
N LEU A 497 -7.26 -11.10 27.94
CA LEU A 497 -6.85 -9.72 28.23
C LEU A 497 -7.06 -8.80 27.02
N TRP A 498 -6.66 -9.24 25.83
CA TRP A 498 -6.87 -8.53 24.57
C TRP A 498 -8.35 -8.25 24.31
N LEU A 499 -9.22 -9.26 24.49
CA LEU A 499 -10.65 -9.08 24.28
C LEU A 499 -11.23 -8.10 25.29
N LEU A 500 -10.91 -8.27 26.57
CA LEU A 500 -11.45 -7.44 27.65
C LEU A 500 -10.98 -5.99 27.56
N SER A 501 -9.75 -5.74 27.07
CA SER A 501 -9.27 -4.37 26.85
C SER A 501 -10.00 -3.67 25.72
N ARG A 502 -10.43 -4.39 24.66
CA ARG A 502 -11.27 -3.82 23.59
C ARG A 502 -12.66 -3.39 24.08
N PHE A 503 -13.23 -4.12 25.05
CA PHE A 503 -14.55 -3.82 25.62
C PHE A 503 -14.51 -2.95 26.88
N CYS A 504 -13.35 -2.41 27.28
CA CYS A 504 -13.18 -1.76 28.60
C CYS A 504 -14.06 -0.51 28.82
N GLU A 505 -14.46 0.16 27.75
CA GLU A 505 -15.38 1.30 27.75
C GLU A 505 -16.84 0.89 27.99
N CYS A 506 -17.19 -0.36 27.73
CA CYS A 506 -18.55 -0.85 27.90
C CYS A 506 -18.90 -0.96 29.39
N ASP A 507 -20.08 -0.45 29.75
CA ASP A 507 -20.60 -0.44 31.12
C ASP A 507 -20.73 -1.82 31.79
N ILE A 508 -20.67 -2.88 30.99
CA ILE A 508 -20.71 -4.26 31.44
C ILE A 508 -19.42 -4.67 32.18
N LEU A 509 -18.30 -3.98 31.96
CA LEU A 509 -17.01 -4.21 32.62
C LEU A 509 -16.76 -3.21 33.77
N ARG A 510 -17.60 -3.28 34.80
CA ARG A 510 -17.45 -2.48 36.04
C ARG A 510 -16.85 -3.27 37.20
N GLN A 511 -16.69 -2.61 38.34
CA GLN A 511 -16.25 -3.29 39.56
C GLN A 511 -17.26 -4.38 40.01
N PRO A 512 -16.80 -5.51 40.58
CA PRO A 512 -15.41 -5.84 40.95
C PRO A 512 -14.61 -6.50 39.81
N PHE A 513 -15.21 -6.78 38.66
CA PHE A 513 -14.55 -7.57 37.62
C PHE A 513 -13.42 -6.80 36.95
N MET A 514 -13.58 -5.50 36.69
CA MET A 514 -12.51 -4.66 36.13
C MET A 514 -11.23 -4.65 36.99
N GLU A 515 -11.38 -4.64 38.31
CA GLU A 515 -10.24 -4.73 39.23
C GLU A 515 -9.52 -6.09 39.13
N GLN A 516 -10.28 -7.18 38.98
CA GLN A 516 -9.71 -8.51 38.73
C GLN A 516 -8.91 -8.53 37.41
N ILE A 517 -9.45 -7.95 36.34
CA ILE A 517 -8.79 -7.89 35.03
C ILE A 517 -7.47 -7.15 35.13
N ILE A 518 -7.48 -5.94 35.71
CA ILE A 518 -6.28 -5.13 35.87
C ILE A 518 -5.21 -5.84 36.70
N ASN A 519 -5.59 -6.49 37.80
CA ASN A 519 -4.64 -7.24 38.62
C ASN A 519 -4.02 -8.42 37.86
N VAL A 520 -4.79 -9.11 37.01
CA VAL A 520 -4.27 -10.17 36.14
C VAL A 520 -3.36 -9.61 35.06
N THR A 521 -3.66 -8.44 34.50
CA THR A 521 -2.77 -7.76 33.54
C THR A 521 -1.43 -7.43 34.18
N VAL A 522 -1.42 -6.89 35.42
CA VAL A 522 -0.18 -6.62 36.17
C VAL A 522 0.60 -7.92 36.46
N ASP A 523 -0.07 -8.99 36.90
CA ASP A 523 0.58 -10.29 37.13
C ASP A 523 1.20 -10.85 35.84
N SER A 524 0.52 -10.66 34.71
CA SER A 524 0.93 -11.15 33.39
C SER A 524 2.20 -10.48 32.84
N LEU A 525 2.57 -9.30 33.37
CA LEU A 525 3.82 -8.61 33.01
C LEU A 525 5.07 -9.13 33.73
N SER A 526 4.89 -9.96 34.77
CA SER A 526 5.98 -10.44 35.61
C SER A 526 7.03 -11.22 34.81
N VAL A 527 8.30 -11.12 35.21
CA VAL A 527 9.44 -11.68 34.47
C VAL A 527 9.42 -13.22 34.38
N ASP A 528 8.71 -13.89 35.28
CA ASP A 528 8.49 -15.34 35.27
C ASP A 528 7.46 -15.81 34.23
N LYS A 529 6.73 -14.88 33.61
CA LYS A 529 5.72 -15.20 32.58
C LYS A 529 6.35 -15.27 31.19
N PRO A 530 5.80 -16.09 30.27
CA PRO A 530 6.24 -16.13 28.88
C PRO A 530 6.14 -14.75 28.21
N ILE A 531 7.12 -14.42 27.36
CA ILE A 531 7.20 -13.11 26.69
C ILE A 531 5.94 -12.79 25.87
N VAL A 532 5.36 -13.78 25.18
CA VAL A 532 4.10 -13.66 24.45
C VAL A 532 2.96 -13.12 25.32
N LEU A 533 2.81 -13.64 26.55
CA LEU A 533 1.78 -13.19 27.48
C LEU A 533 2.07 -11.76 27.96
N ARG A 534 3.34 -11.43 28.19
CA ARG A 534 3.76 -10.08 28.59
C ARG A 534 3.49 -9.05 27.47
N ILE A 535 3.71 -9.42 26.21
CA ILE A 535 3.37 -8.60 25.02
C ILE A 535 1.86 -8.40 24.91
N MET A 536 1.06 -9.46 25.08
CA MET A 536 -0.40 -9.34 25.07
C MET A 536 -0.92 -8.48 26.22
N ALA A 537 -0.29 -8.53 27.39
CA ALA A 537 -0.57 -7.62 28.49
C ALA A 537 -0.19 -6.16 28.15
N ALA A 538 0.91 -5.93 27.43
CA ALA A 538 1.29 -4.61 26.94
C ALA A 538 0.25 -4.04 25.95
N ARG A 539 -0.23 -4.85 24.99
CA ARG A 539 -1.36 -4.48 24.10
C ARG A 539 -2.63 -4.14 24.88
N ALA A 540 -2.93 -4.91 25.92
CA ALA A 540 -4.08 -4.63 26.79
C ALA A 540 -3.91 -3.29 27.54
N ILE A 541 -2.70 -2.98 28.03
CA ILE A 541 -2.39 -1.70 28.69
C ILE A 541 -2.56 -0.52 27.73
N TYR A 542 -2.05 -0.63 26.50
CA TYR A 542 -2.27 0.37 25.46
C TYR A 542 -3.76 0.70 25.32
N ALA A 543 -4.60 -0.34 25.11
CA ALA A 543 -6.04 -0.18 24.97
C ALA A 543 -6.72 0.37 26.24
N PHE A 544 -6.36 -0.09 27.44
CA PHE A 544 -6.92 0.46 28.69
C PHE A 544 -6.58 1.94 28.87
N CYS A 545 -5.32 2.32 28.63
CA CYS A 545 -4.87 3.69 28.82
C CYS A 545 -5.46 4.62 27.74
N GLY A 546 -5.50 4.20 26.47
CA GLY A 546 -6.10 4.97 25.39
C GLY A 546 -7.60 5.19 25.61
N ASN A 547 -8.35 4.09 25.73
CA ASN A 547 -9.82 4.12 25.74
C ASN A 547 -10.42 4.66 27.05
N LEU A 548 -9.68 4.63 28.16
CA LEU A 548 -10.17 5.11 29.47
C LEU A 548 -9.56 6.45 29.90
N LYS A 549 -8.74 7.10 29.07
CA LYS A 549 -8.05 8.36 29.40
C LYS A 549 -9.02 9.46 29.83
N ASP A 550 -10.08 9.65 29.05
CA ASP A 550 -11.07 10.72 29.22
C ASP A 550 -12.32 10.28 30.01
N ASN A 551 -12.37 9.03 30.45
CA ASN A 551 -13.48 8.50 31.24
C ASN A 551 -13.54 9.15 32.63
N LYS A 552 -14.75 9.35 33.16
CA LYS A 552 -14.97 10.10 34.42
C LYS A 552 -15.45 9.22 35.58
N ASP A 553 -15.34 7.90 35.45
CA ASP A 553 -15.85 6.95 36.41
C ASP A 553 -14.74 6.18 37.16
N GLU A 554 -15.18 5.22 37.97
CA GLU A 554 -14.33 4.35 38.80
C GLU A 554 -13.29 3.55 38.00
N ARG A 555 -13.50 3.28 36.71
CA ARG A 555 -12.55 2.52 35.87
C ARG A 555 -11.28 3.31 35.63
N ARG A 556 -11.41 4.62 35.36
CA ARG A 556 -10.24 5.51 35.25
C ARG A 556 -9.43 5.55 36.54
N VAL A 557 -10.10 5.57 37.70
CA VAL A 557 -9.44 5.58 39.01
C VAL A 557 -8.66 4.29 39.24
N LEU A 558 -9.18 3.14 38.80
CA LEU A 558 -8.47 1.87 38.89
C LEU A 558 -7.19 1.86 38.04
N ILE A 559 -7.26 2.29 36.78
CA ILE A 559 -6.07 2.39 35.91
C ILE A 559 -5.04 3.33 36.53
N LEU A 560 -5.48 4.51 37.02
CA LEU A 560 -4.61 5.47 37.67
C LEU A 560 -3.86 4.86 38.88
N SER A 561 -4.54 4.04 39.68
CA SER A 561 -3.95 3.38 40.85
C SER A 561 -2.89 2.32 40.51
N LYS A 562 -2.81 1.88 39.24
CA LYS A 562 -1.90 0.83 38.76
C LYS A 562 -0.92 1.31 37.70
N LEU A 563 -0.95 2.60 37.35
CA LEU A 563 -0.17 3.16 36.25
C LEU A 563 1.36 2.98 36.43
N GLU A 564 1.86 3.13 37.66
CA GLU A 564 3.28 2.85 37.97
C GLU A 564 3.65 1.38 37.77
N HIS A 565 2.75 0.45 38.12
CA HIS A 565 2.96 -0.98 37.92
C HIS A 565 2.95 -1.36 36.44
N PHE A 566 2.06 -0.75 35.65
CA PHE A 566 2.06 -0.90 34.20
C PHE A 566 3.38 -0.43 33.61
N PHE A 567 3.83 0.78 33.98
CA PHE A 567 5.10 1.31 33.54
C PHE A 567 6.28 0.39 33.88
N ASP A 568 6.43 -0.02 35.15
CA ASP A 568 7.56 -0.88 35.55
C ASP A 568 7.54 -2.25 34.84
N GLY A 569 6.35 -2.80 34.53
CA GLY A 569 6.21 -4.04 33.76
C GLY A 569 6.60 -3.88 32.29
N LEU A 570 6.19 -2.77 31.65
CA LEU A 570 6.55 -2.44 30.27
C LEU A 570 8.07 -2.23 30.12
N VAL A 571 8.69 -1.49 31.05
CA VAL A 571 10.13 -1.20 31.06
C VAL A 571 10.96 -2.50 30.98
N GLY A 572 10.52 -3.54 31.68
CA GLY A 572 11.20 -4.84 31.68
C GLY A 572 11.13 -5.63 30.36
N LEU A 573 10.42 -5.13 29.35
CA LEU A 573 10.38 -5.72 28.00
C LEU A 573 11.33 -5.02 27.02
N PHE A 574 11.57 -3.71 27.17
CA PHE A 574 12.38 -2.91 26.24
C PHE A 574 13.79 -3.48 25.98
N GLU A 575 14.46 -4.03 26.99
CA GLU A 575 15.83 -4.58 26.82
C GLU A 575 15.87 -5.86 25.97
N GLN A 576 14.77 -6.59 25.88
CA GLN A 576 14.66 -7.90 25.22
C GLN A 576 14.03 -7.80 23.82
N SER A 577 13.55 -6.61 23.44
CA SER A 577 12.74 -6.38 22.25
C SER A 577 13.49 -5.60 21.17
N GLN A 578 13.09 -5.80 19.92
CA GLN A 578 13.60 -5.10 18.75
C GLN A 578 12.41 -4.63 17.89
N ASN A 579 12.69 -3.92 16.79
CA ASN A 579 11.77 -3.66 15.68
C ASN A 579 10.28 -3.52 16.06
N THR A 580 9.43 -4.52 15.77
CA THR A 580 7.97 -4.42 15.88
C THR A 580 7.49 -4.55 17.31
N VAL A 581 8.13 -5.41 18.12
CA VAL A 581 7.83 -5.46 19.56
C VAL A 581 8.19 -4.14 20.24
N LEU A 582 9.31 -3.53 19.85
CA LEU A 582 9.74 -2.23 20.38
C LEU A 582 8.74 -1.12 20.02
N GLY A 583 8.22 -1.12 18.79
CA GLY A 583 7.19 -0.17 18.36
C GLY A 583 5.93 -0.27 19.22
N LEU A 584 5.40 -1.50 19.39
CA LEU A 584 4.25 -1.78 20.26
C LEU A 584 4.48 -1.32 21.71
N LEU A 585 5.70 -1.50 22.25
CA LEU A 585 6.04 -1.05 23.59
C LEU A 585 6.11 0.48 23.70
N LEU A 586 6.57 1.17 22.65
CA LEU A 586 6.56 2.64 22.60
C LEU A 586 5.12 3.19 22.56
N GLU A 587 4.22 2.56 21.79
CA GLU A 587 2.80 2.93 21.78
C GLU A 587 2.15 2.74 23.16
N ALA A 588 2.36 1.56 23.77
CA ALA A 588 1.87 1.27 25.12
C ALA A 588 2.45 2.24 26.16
N LEU A 589 3.73 2.60 26.03
CA LEU A 589 4.38 3.61 26.86
C LEU A 589 3.73 4.99 26.66
N SER A 590 3.56 5.45 25.42
CA SER A 590 2.93 6.72 25.05
C SER A 590 1.52 6.84 25.63
N ALA A 591 0.70 5.79 25.49
CA ALA A 591 -0.64 5.74 26.10
C ALA A 591 -0.57 5.80 27.63
N THR A 592 0.36 5.06 28.25
CA THR A 592 0.55 5.04 29.71
C THR A 592 0.94 6.42 30.25
N ILE A 593 1.94 7.08 29.65
CA ILE A 593 2.45 8.37 30.14
C ILE A 593 1.51 9.54 29.82
N SER A 594 0.64 9.38 28.82
CA SER A 594 -0.41 10.36 28.51
C SER A 594 -1.58 10.32 29.49
N PHE A 595 -1.68 9.27 30.32
CA PHE A 595 -2.87 9.03 31.16
C PHE A 595 -2.97 9.97 32.38
N ASP A 596 -1.84 10.33 33.00
CA ASP A 596 -1.81 11.28 34.12
C ASP A 596 -0.50 12.06 34.21
N VAL A 597 -0.62 13.39 34.28
CA VAL A 597 0.51 14.33 34.28
C VAL A 597 1.42 14.15 35.50
N ASN A 598 0.87 13.84 36.68
CA ASN A 598 1.63 13.79 37.93
C ASN A 598 2.38 12.46 38.10
N VAL A 599 1.75 11.35 37.71
CA VAL A 599 2.42 10.04 37.70
C VAL A 599 3.58 10.07 36.70
N THR A 600 3.35 10.60 35.49
CA THR A 600 4.39 10.77 34.47
C THR A 600 5.55 11.63 34.97
N ALA A 601 5.27 12.70 35.72
CA ALA A 601 6.32 13.52 36.35
C ALA A 601 7.19 12.70 37.31
N THR A 602 6.60 11.78 38.06
CA THR A 602 7.31 10.91 39.01
C THR A 602 8.20 9.88 38.29
N LEU A 603 7.73 9.38 37.15
CA LEU A 603 8.44 8.39 36.32
C LEU A 603 9.42 8.99 35.31
N CYS A 604 9.40 10.32 35.15
CA CYS A 604 10.11 11.07 34.12
C CYS A 604 11.59 10.67 33.92
N PRO A 605 12.43 10.51 34.96
CA PRO A 605 13.83 10.13 34.76
C PRO A 605 13.99 8.75 34.11
N LYS A 606 13.12 7.80 34.43
CA LYS A 606 13.13 6.45 33.83
C LYS A 606 12.65 6.51 32.37
N ILE A 607 11.58 7.25 32.10
CA ILE A 607 11.03 7.43 30.74
C ILE A 607 12.11 8.02 29.82
N ILE A 608 12.74 9.13 30.23
CA ILE A 608 13.81 9.78 29.45
C ILE A 608 14.94 8.80 29.13
N ASN A 609 15.38 8.01 30.11
CA ASN A 609 16.48 7.06 29.88
C ASN A 609 16.15 6.00 28.82
N ILE A 610 14.93 5.47 28.84
CA ILE A 610 14.48 4.45 27.87
C ILE A 610 14.34 5.07 26.49
N THR A 611 13.60 6.18 26.37
CA THR A 611 13.36 6.85 25.10
C THR A 611 14.67 7.35 24.47
N MET A 612 15.60 7.88 25.26
CA MET A 612 16.93 8.26 24.77
C MET A 612 17.75 7.05 24.31
N GLY A 613 17.65 5.91 24.99
CA GLY A 613 18.31 4.67 24.60
C GLY A 613 17.80 4.14 23.25
N VAL A 614 16.48 4.19 23.05
CA VAL A 614 15.84 3.81 21.78
C VAL A 614 16.24 4.79 20.68
N PHE A 615 16.10 6.10 20.91
CA PHE A 615 16.50 7.14 19.95
C PHE A 615 17.95 6.96 19.47
N GLN A 616 18.89 6.78 20.39
CA GLN A 616 20.30 6.63 20.03
C GLN A 616 20.58 5.36 19.22
N LYS A 617 19.84 4.27 19.49
CA LYS A 617 20.05 2.97 18.83
C LYS A 617 19.33 2.85 17.49
N TYR A 618 18.16 3.47 17.32
CA TYR A 618 17.26 3.24 16.19
C TYR A 618 16.86 4.53 15.44
N HIS A 619 17.65 5.61 15.53
CA HIS A 619 17.36 6.87 14.85
C HIS A 619 17.24 6.77 13.32
N ASP A 620 17.89 5.78 12.70
CA ASP A 620 17.79 5.55 11.25
C ASP A 620 16.49 4.82 10.84
N ASP A 621 15.76 4.27 11.80
CA ASP A 621 14.43 3.68 11.58
C ASP A 621 13.38 4.78 11.73
N ARG A 622 12.81 5.22 10.60
CA ARG A 622 11.83 6.32 10.55
C ARG A 622 10.56 6.01 11.35
N PHE A 623 10.13 4.76 11.39
CA PHE A 623 8.90 4.36 12.09
C PHE A 623 9.10 4.41 13.60
N LEU A 624 10.22 3.85 14.09
CA LEU A 624 10.55 3.94 15.52
C LEU A 624 10.89 5.38 15.95
N LEU A 625 11.49 6.18 15.07
CA LEU A 625 11.78 7.58 15.34
C LEU A 625 10.50 8.40 15.58
N GLU A 626 9.45 8.15 14.80
CA GLU A 626 8.15 8.81 14.95
C GLU A 626 7.53 8.49 16.31
N MET A 627 7.50 7.21 16.70
CA MET A 627 7.03 6.78 18.03
C MET A 627 7.87 7.37 19.18
N VAL A 628 9.18 7.51 18.97
CA VAL A 628 10.06 8.20 19.92
C VAL A 628 9.71 9.69 20.03
N GLN A 629 9.41 10.35 18.92
CA GLN A 629 8.98 11.74 18.89
C GLN A 629 7.62 11.94 19.58
N ASP A 630 6.71 10.97 19.52
CA ASP A 630 5.46 11.00 20.29
C ASP A 630 5.71 11.00 21.81
N VAL A 631 6.64 10.17 22.28
CA VAL A 631 7.04 10.20 23.69
C VAL A 631 7.65 11.56 24.05
N PHE A 632 8.49 12.13 23.18
CA PHE A 632 9.04 13.47 23.40
C PHE A 632 7.98 14.58 23.36
N LYS A 633 6.97 14.48 22.49
CA LYS A 633 5.79 15.38 22.44
C LYS A 633 5.09 15.38 23.79
N ILE A 634 4.73 14.20 24.31
CA ILE A 634 4.01 14.07 25.59
C ILE A 634 4.84 14.63 26.76
N LEU A 635 6.14 14.32 26.81
CA LEU A 635 7.02 14.85 27.86
C LEU A 635 7.23 16.37 27.76
N SER A 636 7.25 16.92 26.54
CA SER A 636 7.41 18.36 26.33
C SER A 636 6.17 19.16 26.77
N GLN A 637 4.97 18.59 26.58
CA GLN A 637 3.71 19.19 27.04
C GLN A 637 3.54 19.10 28.57
N ASN A 638 4.27 18.20 29.25
CA ASN A 638 4.21 18.05 30.70
C ASN A 638 5.13 19.07 31.41
N PRO A 639 4.58 20.00 32.20
CA PRO A 639 5.36 21.09 32.82
C PRO A 639 6.42 20.61 33.82
N PHE A 640 6.27 19.40 34.36
CA PHE A 640 7.24 18.81 35.31
C PHE A 640 8.33 17.99 34.61
N CYS A 641 8.12 17.57 33.36
CA CYS A 641 9.05 16.75 32.59
C CYS A 641 9.90 17.55 31.61
N LEU A 642 9.42 18.71 31.18
CA LEU A 642 10.05 19.51 30.13
C LEU A 642 11.53 19.83 30.42
N LEU A 643 11.84 20.39 31.59
CA LEU A 643 13.22 20.74 31.94
C LEU A 643 14.13 19.50 32.08
N PRO A 644 13.76 18.45 32.84
CA PRO A 644 14.53 17.21 32.87
C PRO A 644 14.80 16.58 31.49
N LEU A 645 13.82 16.64 30.58
CA LEU A 645 13.98 16.18 29.20
C LEU A 645 15.04 17.01 28.48
N GLN A 646 14.89 18.34 28.51
CA GLN A 646 15.80 19.28 27.86
C GLN A 646 17.24 19.13 28.35
N ASP A 647 17.45 18.96 29.67
CA ASP A 647 18.78 18.76 30.27
C ASP A 647 19.51 17.54 29.69
N ARG A 648 18.78 16.54 29.18
CA ARG A 648 19.35 15.33 28.59
C ARG A 648 19.45 15.37 27.07
N ILE A 649 18.40 15.81 26.40
CA ILE A 649 18.30 15.70 24.94
C ILE A 649 18.97 16.88 24.21
N ILE A 650 18.86 18.10 24.72
CA ILE A 650 19.41 19.30 24.06
C ILE A 650 20.93 19.23 23.91
N PRO A 651 21.72 18.80 24.91
CA PRO A 651 23.16 18.62 24.72
C PRO A 651 23.51 17.61 23.61
N THR A 652 22.70 16.56 23.47
CA THR A 652 22.89 15.54 22.42
C THR A 652 22.63 16.14 21.04
N ILE A 653 21.51 16.85 20.87
CA ILE A 653 21.14 17.57 19.64
C ILE A 653 22.20 18.61 19.29
N VAL A 654 22.56 19.48 20.23
CA VAL A 654 23.57 20.53 20.05
C VAL A 654 24.93 19.94 19.64
N ASN A 655 25.30 18.80 20.18
CA ASN A 655 26.53 18.12 19.79
C ASN A 655 26.48 17.71 18.30
N ILE A 656 25.39 17.09 17.86
CA ILE A 656 25.18 16.67 16.46
C ILE A 656 25.20 17.89 15.53
N LEU A 657 24.45 18.94 15.87
CA LEU A 657 24.32 20.16 15.08
C LEU A 657 25.60 20.99 14.98
N ASN A 658 26.62 20.74 15.81
CA ASN A 658 27.90 21.44 15.75
C ASN A 658 29.03 20.61 15.12
N HIS A 659 28.89 19.30 14.92
CA HIS A 659 29.94 18.48 14.30
C HIS A 659 29.98 18.63 12.78
N ASP A 660 31.18 18.74 12.19
CA ASP A 660 31.39 19.17 10.79
C ASP A 660 31.47 18.05 9.75
N GLN A 661 31.53 16.76 10.10
CA GLN A 661 31.34 15.66 9.14
C GLN A 661 31.24 14.26 9.78
N ALA A 662 30.44 13.42 9.12
CA ALA A 662 29.97 12.10 9.50
C ALA A 662 31.07 11.04 9.63
N GLY A 663 31.12 10.36 10.78
CA GLY A 663 31.40 8.93 10.77
C GLY A 663 30.11 8.20 10.33
N GLU A 664 30.23 7.05 9.69
CA GLU A 664 29.10 6.20 9.23
C GLU A 664 28.11 5.77 10.34
N GLN A 665 28.36 6.14 11.61
CA GLN A 665 27.52 5.83 12.79
C GLN A 665 27.06 7.09 13.56
N SER A 666 27.20 8.29 12.98
CA SER A 666 26.76 9.53 13.63
C SER A 666 25.34 9.92 13.17
N LEU A 667 24.47 10.18 14.14
CA LEU A 667 23.14 10.77 13.93
C LEU A 667 23.17 11.91 12.91
N SER A 668 22.27 11.88 11.92
CA SER A 668 22.16 12.92 10.90
C SER A 668 21.70 14.25 11.52
N PRO A 669 22.27 15.40 11.09
CA PRO A 669 21.77 16.72 11.49
C PRO A 669 20.31 16.97 11.15
N GLU A 670 19.77 16.35 10.10
CA GLU A 670 18.35 16.40 9.73
C GLU A 670 17.47 15.86 10.87
N ILE A 671 17.72 14.62 11.31
CA ILE A 671 17.00 13.98 12.42
C ILE A 671 17.10 14.82 13.71
N ALA A 672 18.27 15.41 13.98
CA ALA A 672 18.45 16.27 15.14
C ALA A 672 17.61 17.57 15.06
N LEU A 673 17.42 18.12 13.87
CA LEU A 673 16.57 19.29 13.63
C LEU A 673 15.08 18.93 13.76
N ASP A 674 14.66 17.76 13.27
CA ASP A 674 13.27 17.28 13.40
C ASP A 674 12.91 17.02 14.86
N VAL A 675 13.78 16.34 15.62
CA VAL A 675 13.56 16.14 17.05
C VAL A 675 13.55 17.49 17.78
N LEU A 676 14.45 18.42 17.43
CA LEU A 676 14.43 19.77 18.02
C LEU A 676 13.15 20.53 17.70
N GLN A 677 12.65 20.41 16.46
CA GLN A 677 11.38 20.98 16.04
C GLN A 677 10.24 20.44 16.91
N THR A 678 10.14 19.13 17.12
CA THR A 678 9.15 18.50 18.00
C THR A 678 9.21 19.10 19.42
N LEU A 679 10.41 19.17 20.02
CA LEU A 679 10.58 19.72 21.36
C LEU A 679 10.12 21.17 21.46
N VAL A 680 10.43 22.00 20.46
CA VAL A 680 10.06 23.41 20.43
C VAL A 680 8.56 23.58 20.21
N LYS A 681 8.00 22.91 19.20
CA LYS A 681 6.56 22.97 18.82
C LYS A 681 5.66 22.66 20.01
N TYR A 682 6.03 21.66 20.81
CA TYR A 682 5.23 21.21 21.95
C TYR A 682 5.62 21.82 23.30
N SER A 683 6.53 22.78 23.33
CA SER A 683 6.86 23.57 24.52
C SER A 683 5.98 24.80 24.66
N GLN A 684 5.75 25.27 25.89
CA GLN A 684 5.06 26.53 26.14
C GLN A 684 6.06 27.71 26.17
N ALA A 685 5.66 28.86 25.62
CA ALA A 685 6.42 30.09 25.73
C ALA A 685 6.36 30.69 27.16
N PRO A 686 7.43 31.31 27.68
CA PRO A 686 8.74 31.45 27.05
C PRO A 686 9.53 30.14 27.02
N LEU A 687 10.28 29.92 25.95
CA LEU A 687 11.23 28.82 25.81
C LEU A 687 12.39 28.98 26.80
N SER A 688 13.02 27.88 27.19
CA SER A 688 14.12 27.86 28.14
C SER A 688 15.39 28.50 27.60
N ASP A 689 16.27 28.93 28.51
CA ASP A 689 17.58 29.49 28.16
C ASP A 689 18.43 28.49 27.37
N THR A 690 18.34 27.18 27.65
CA THR A 690 19.07 26.16 26.88
C THR A 690 18.60 26.06 25.44
N MET A 691 17.29 26.19 25.18
CA MET A 691 16.75 26.23 23.83
C MET A 691 17.17 27.49 23.07
N ILE A 692 17.10 28.67 23.72
CA ILE A 692 17.38 29.96 23.07
C ILE A 692 18.89 30.23 22.92
N GLU A 693 19.68 29.95 23.96
CA GLU A 693 21.10 30.30 23.99
C GLU A 693 22.02 29.23 23.39
N SER A 694 21.58 27.97 23.35
CA SER A 694 22.39 26.84 22.82
C SER A 694 21.79 26.17 21.60
N ALA A 695 20.53 25.71 21.66
CA ALA A 695 19.93 24.93 20.57
C ALA A 695 19.68 25.77 19.31
N PHE A 696 19.01 26.92 19.47
CA PHE A 696 18.71 27.86 18.37
C PHE A 696 19.95 28.28 17.56
N PRO A 697 21.04 28.81 18.15
CA PRO A 697 22.21 29.18 17.37
C PRO A 697 22.91 27.98 16.73
N SER A 698 22.90 26.80 17.37
CA SER A 698 23.47 25.58 16.79
C SER A 698 22.69 25.13 15.55
N ALA A 699 21.35 25.18 15.61
CA ALA A 699 20.49 24.90 14.45
C ALA A 699 20.76 25.88 13.30
N VAL A 700 20.79 27.18 13.58
CA VAL A 700 21.12 28.21 12.59
C VAL A 700 22.47 27.95 11.92
N HIS A 701 23.53 27.74 12.70
CA HIS A 701 24.87 27.53 12.15
C HIS A 701 24.95 26.23 11.36
N CYS A 702 24.24 25.18 11.79
CA CYS A 702 24.14 23.93 11.04
C CYS A 702 23.47 24.12 9.68
N ILE A 703 22.40 24.91 9.60
CA ILE A 703 21.70 25.19 8.36
C ILE A 703 22.56 26.04 7.42
N LEU A 704 23.24 27.06 7.93
CA LEU A 704 24.04 27.96 7.10
C LEU A 704 25.32 27.32 6.54
N ARG A 705 25.80 26.21 7.13
CA ARG A 705 27.01 25.50 6.67
C ARG A 705 26.73 24.30 5.78
N THR A 706 25.49 23.80 5.76
CA THR A 706 25.16 22.56 5.05
C THR A 706 25.00 22.78 3.54
N GLU A 707 25.31 21.76 2.76
CA GLU A 707 24.93 21.65 1.34
C GLU A 707 23.79 20.63 1.15
N ASP A 708 23.38 19.94 2.22
CA ASP A 708 22.32 18.95 2.20
C ASP A 708 20.94 19.63 2.26
N HIS A 709 20.13 19.39 1.23
CA HIS A 709 18.79 19.97 1.12
C HIS A 709 17.81 19.45 2.18
N SER A 710 17.96 18.22 2.67
CA SER A 710 17.08 17.68 3.71
C SER A 710 17.34 18.40 5.04
N VAL A 711 18.61 18.64 5.38
CA VAL A 711 19.00 19.45 6.55
C VAL A 711 18.48 20.89 6.42
N MET A 712 18.50 21.46 5.22
CA MET A 712 17.93 22.80 4.97
C MET A 712 16.42 22.84 5.18
N GLN A 713 15.69 21.82 4.74
CA GLN A 713 14.23 21.72 4.90
C GLN A 713 13.84 21.55 6.38
N ALA A 714 14.38 20.53 7.05
CA ALA A 714 14.18 20.27 8.48
C ALA A 714 14.55 21.51 9.31
N GLY A 715 15.64 22.18 8.95
CA GLY A 715 16.08 23.40 9.60
C GLY A 715 15.14 24.59 9.42
N GLY A 716 14.58 24.76 8.22
CA GLY A 716 13.57 25.79 7.96
C GLY A 716 12.33 25.62 8.83
N GLU A 717 11.83 24.39 8.95
CA GLU A 717 10.68 24.05 9.80
C GLU A 717 11.01 24.18 11.29
N CYS A 718 12.20 23.75 11.71
CA CYS A 718 12.67 23.95 13.08
C CYS A 718 12.70 25.43 13.47
N LEU A 719 13.26 26.30 12.61
CA LEU A 719 13.28 27.76 12.83
C LEU A 719 11.87 28.36 12.81
N ARG A 720 10.97 27.84 11.96
CA ARG A 720 9.56 28.24 11.98
C ARG A 720 8.95 27.96 13.34
N SER A 721 9.14 26.77 13.92
CA SER A 721 8.61 26.44 15.25
C SER A 721 9.17 27.36 16.34
N PHE A 722 10.46 27.68 16.33
CA PHE A 722 11.04 28.67 17.27
C PHE A 722 10.34 30.03 17.17
N LEU A 723 10.10 30.49 15.95
CA LEU A 723 9.48 31.78 15.70
C LEU A 723 7.98 31.79 16.04
N ALA A 724 7.30 30.69 15.77
CA ALA A 724 5.87 30.54 16.01
C ALA A 724 5.56 30.50 17.52
N ILE A 725 6.40 29.82 18.30
CA ILE A 725 6.22 29.66 19.75
C ILE A 725 6.75 30.86 20.53
N SER A 726 7.97 31.35 20.26
CA SER A 726 8.56 32.46 21.03
C SER A 726 9.19 33.56 20.18
N PRO A 727 8.38 34.32 19.42
CA PRO A 727 8.88 35.36 18.54
C PRO A 727 9.61 36.48 19.30
N GLU A 728 9.16 36.83 20.50
CA GLU A 728 9.81 37.86 21.32
C GLU A 728 11.23 37.48 21.76
N GLN A 729 11.46 36.21 22.15
CA GLN A 729 12.79 35.76 22.57
C GLN A 729 13.75 35.73 21.39
N ILE A 730 13.29 35.24 20.22
CA ILE A 730 14.09 35.25 18.99
C ILE A 730 14.44 36.68 18.56
N CYS A 731 13.49 37.62 18.63
CA CYS A 731 13.74 39.02 18.27
C CYS A 731 14.69 39.73 19.25
N ARG A 732 14.69 39.36 20.54
CA ARG A 732 15.59 39.96 21.55
C ARG A 732 16.96 39.29 21.59
N TYR A 733 17.11 38.10 21.02
CA TYR A 733 18.36 37.33 21.04
C TYR A 733 19.54 38.18 20.54
N LYS A 734 20.57 38.33 21.40
CA LYS A 734 21.78 39.13 21.16
C LYS A 734 21.50 40.49 20.49
N ASN A 735 20.57 41.26 21.05
CA ASN A 735 20.20 42.60 20.54
C ASN A 735 19.68 42.60 19.08
N GLY A 736 18.92 41.58 18.68
CA GLY A 736 18.28 41.50 17.37
C GLY A 736 18.99 40.61 16.34
N GLU A 737 20.09 39.94 16.71
CA GLU A 737 20.76 38.98 15.83
C GLU A 737 19.89 37.77 15.49
N GLY A 738 18.98 37.35 16.38
CA GLY A 738 18.13 36.18 16.13
C GLY A 738 17.26 36.33 14.89
N LEU A 739 16.63 37.49 14.71
CA LEU A 739 15.87 37.80 13.50
C LEU A 739 16.77 37.84 12.25
N ASN A 740 17.99 38.38 12.36
CA ASN A 740 18.93 38.41 11.24
C ASN A 740 19.31 36.99 10.80
N TYR A 741 19.50 36.05 11.74
CA TYR A 741 19.78 34.66 11.42
C TYR A 741 18.61 33.99 10.68
N VAL A 742 17.38 34.17 11.17
CA VAL A 742 16.19 33.65 10.50
C VAL A 742 16.07 34.19 9.07
N LEU A 743 16.31 35.50 8.88
CA LEU A 743 16.29 36.12 7.54
C LEU A 743 17.41 35.62 6.63
N GLN A 744 18.61 35.37 7.17
CA GLN A 744 19.73 34.80 6.41
C GLN A 744 19.39 33.39 5.91
N VAL A 745 18.87 32.52 6.80
CA VAL A 745 18.44 31.17 6.42
C VAL A 745 17.29 31.24 5.41
N THR A 746 16.30 32.09 5.63
CA THR A 746 15.18 32.27 4.69
C THR A 746 15.68 32.71 3.31
N THR A 747 16.67 33.60 3.25
CA THR A 747 17.30 34.03 1.98
C THR A 747 18.05 32.88 1.31
N MET A 748 18.73 32.02 2.08
CA MET A 748 19.39 30.82 1.58
C MET A 748 18.38 29.83 0.98
N LEU A 749 17.25 29.59 1.66
CA LEU A 749 16.19 28.68 1.19
C LEU A 749 15.50 29.20 -0.08
N LEU A 750 15.30 30.52 -0.17
CA LEU A 750 14.75 31.21 -1.34
C LEU A 750 15.76 31.50 -2.44
N ASN A 751 17.03 31.06 -2.32
CA ASN A 751 18.02 31.29 -3.36
C ASN A 751 17.58 30.56 -4.67
N PRO A 752 17.39 31.28 -5.79
CA PRO A 752 16.96 30.68 -7.05
C PRO A 752 18.00 29.72 -7.64
N MET A 753 19.27 29.80 -7.22
CA MET A 753 20.33 28.89 -7.68
C MET A 753 20.30 27.53 -6.98
N ASN A 754 19.64 27.42 -5.84
CA ASN A 754 19.44 26.14 -5.15
C ASN A 754 18.29 25.37 -5.82
N THR A 755 18.26 24.06 -5.61
CA THR A 755 17.17 23.20 -6.10
C THR A 755 15.80 23.69 -5.63
N GLU A 756 14.74 23.30 -6.35
CA GLU A 756 13.37 23.65 -5.98
C GLU A 756 12.99 23.10 -4.59
N SER A 757 13.59 21.97 -4.18
CA SER A 757 13.32 21.30 -2.91
C SER A 757 13.62 22.18 -1.69
N THR A 758 14.59 23.09 -1.75
CA THR A 758 14.88 24.00 -0.61
C THR A 758 13.70 24.92 -0.27
N ALA A 759 12.73 25.05 -1.18
CA ALA A 759 11.54 25.87 -1.03
C ALA A 759 10.25 25.06 -0.86
N SER A 760 10.31 23.75 -0.57
CA SER A 760 9.09 22.94 -0.36
C SER A 760 8.18 23.49 0.74
N PHE A 761 8.74 23.83 1.91
CA PHE A 761 7.97 24.28 3.08
C PHE A 761 8.18 25.76 3.43
N ILE A 762 8.98 26.48 2.64
CA ILE A 762 9.37 27.87 2.92
C ILE A 762 8.18 28.83 3.03
N GLY A 763 7.05 28.52 2.38
CA GLY A 763 5.81 29.27 2.48
C GLY A 763 5.35 29.45 3.93
N ARG A 764 5.34 28.35 4.70
CA ARG A 764 4.92 28.34 6.11
C ARG A 764 5.84 29.25 6.94
N LEU A 765 7.16 29.13 6.77
CA LEU A 765 8.14 29.98 7.47
C LEU A 765 7.98 31.47 7.14
N VAL A 766 7.82 31.82 5.86
CA VAL A 766 7.65 33.23 5.44
C VAL A 766 6.36 33.82 6.00
N ILE A 767 5.26 33.06 5.98
CA ILE A 767 4.00 33.49 6.58
C ILE A 767 4.22 33.76 8.08
N THR A 768 4.81 32.82 8.82
CA THR A 768 5.11 32.99 10.25
C THR A 768 5.99 34.22 10.54
N ILE A 769 7.00 34.48 9.70
CA ILE A 769 7.85 35.68 9.84
C ILE A 769 7.01 36.96 9.73
N ILE A 770 6.15 37.04 8.70
CA ILE A 770 5.36 38.25 8.46
C ILE A 770 4.30 38.43 9.53
N THR A 771 3.63 37.37 9.97
CA THR A 771 2.53 37.48 10.93
C THR A 771 2.99 37.68 12.37
N LYS A 772 4.09 37.03 12.79
CA LYS A 772 4.63 37.16 14.14
C LYS A 772 5.58 38.34 14.33
N VAL A 773 6.33 38.72 13.29
CA VAL A 773 7.43 39.72 13.39
C VAL A 773 7.21 40.94 12.48
N GLY A 774 6.21 40.94 11.59
CA GLY A 774 5.95 41.95 10.55
C GLY A 774 6.27 43.40 10.92
N ASN A 775 5.82 43.85 12.09
CA ASN A 775 5.99 45.23 12.55
C ASN A 775 7.45 45.64 12.81
N LEU A 776 8.35 44.68 13.02
CA LEU A 776 9.78 44.89 13.29
C LEU A 776 10.65 44.75 12.03
N LEU A 777 10.10 44.23 10.93
CA LEU A 777 10.84 43.95 9.69
C LEU A 777 11.08 45.18 8.81
N GLY A 778 10.17 46.16 8.85
CA GLY A 778 10.25 47.39 8.03
C GLY A 778 10.45 47.06 6.54
N ASP A 779 11.46 47.67 5.91
CA ASP A 779 11.81 47.48 4.49
C ASP A 779 12.24 46.04 4.13
N SER A 780 12.49 45.18 5.11
CA SER A 780 12.92 43.79 4.90
C SER A 780 11.80 42.91 4.33
N VAL A 781 10.53 43.28 4.52
CA VAL A 781 9.37 42.55 3.96
C VAL A 781 9.40 42.60 2.43
N ASP A 782 9.68 43.77 1.85
CA ASP A 782 9.78 43.95 0.40
C ASP A 782 10.91 43.12 -0.21
N LEU A 783 12.05 43.03 0.47
CA LEU A 783 13.19 42.19 0.05
C LEU A 783 12.82 40.71 0.09
N LEU A 784 12.11 40.28 1.14
CA LEU A 784 11.66 38.91 1.28
C LEU A 784 10.67 38.51 0.18
N LEU A 785 9.67 39.35 -0.11
CA LEU A 785 8.71 39.10 -1.19
C LEU A 785 9.37 39.12 -2.57
N LYS A 786 10.40 39.96 -2.79
CA LYS A 786 11.21 39.91 -4.02
C LYS A 786 11.99 38.61 -4.15
N ALA A 787 12.51 38.06 -3.06
CA ALA A 787 13.17 36.75 -3.05
C ALA A 787 12.19 35.62 -3.40
N VAL A 788 10.96 35.66 -2.86
CA VAL A 788 9.87 34.74 -3.22
C VAL A 788 9.57 34.78 -4.72
N LEU A 789 9.42 35.99 -5.29
CA LEU A 789 9.21 36.15 -6.74
C LEU A 789 10.38 35.59 -7.57
N SER A 790 11.61 35.82 -7.12
CA SER A 790 12.81 35.32 -7.78
C SER A 790 12.90 33.79 -7.74
N LYS A 791 12.55 33.15 -6.61
CA LYS A 791 12.53 31.69 -6.50
C LYS A 791 11.45 31.10 -7.39
N MET A 792 10.24 31.68 -7.38
CA MET A 792 9.10 31.21 -8.18
C MET A 792 9.36 31.21 -9.69
N GLN A 793 10.30 32.03 -10.19
CA GLN A 793 10.65 32.07 -11.62
C GLN A 793 11.16 30.73 -12.17
N LEU A 794 11.96 30.00 -11.39
CA LEU A 794 12.64 28.80 -11.88
C LEU A 794 11.93 27.50 -11.46
N VAL A 795 10.94 27.60 -10.58
CA VAL A 795 10.23 26.45 -10.02
C VAL A 795 9.21 25.89 -11.01
N LYS A 796 9.19 24.56 -11.15
CA LYS A 796 8.18 23.81 -11.90
C LYS A 796 7.34 22.88 -11.02
N SER A 797 7.89 22.45 -9.88
CA SER A 797 7.21 21.58 -8.92
C SER A 797 5.94 22.23 -8.38
N LEU A 798 4.82 21.52 -8.45
CA LEU A 798 3.53 22.01 -8.01
C LEU A 798 3.52 22.37 -6.52
N ASN A 799 4.09 21.50 -5.66
CA ASN A 799 4.14 21.72 -4.22
C ASN A 799 4.86 23.03 -3.87
N VAL A 800 6.02 23.27 -4.49
CA VAL A 800 6.81 24.48 -4.25
C VAL A 800 6.09 25.72 -4.77
N ILE A 801 5.43 25.66 -5.93
CA ILE A 801 4.62 26.78 -6.44
C ILE A 801 3.46 27.06 -5.49
N MET A 802 2.75 26.03 -5.03
CA MET A 802 1.66 26.16 -4.07
C MET A 802 2.15 26.84 -2.78
N SER A 803 3.23 26.34 -2.18
CA SER A 803 3.89 26.91 -1.00
C SER A 803 4.21 28.40 -1.16
N LEU A 804 4.81 28.80 -2.29
CA LEU A 804 5.15 30.22 -2.57
C LEU A 804 3.92 31.09 -2.86
N VAL A 805 2.92 30.54 -3.55
CA VAL A 805 1.65 31.24 -3.87
C VAL A 805 0.82 31.47 -2.60
N THR A 806 0.79 30.50 -1.68
CA THR A 806 0.06 30.59 -0.42
C THR A 806 0.54 31.78 0.42
N ILE A 807 1.81 32.18 0.32
CA ILE A 807 2.32 33.43 0.94
C ILE A 807 1.50 34.64 0.47
N PHE A 808 1.36 34.83 -0.84
CA PHE A 808 0.61 35.96 -1.39
C PHE A 808 -0.89 35.84 -1.09
N ALA A 809 -1.45 34.64 -1.15
CA ALA A 809 -2.85 34.40 -0.80
C ALA A 809 -3.14 34.81 0.65
N HIS A 810 -2.30 34.36 1.58
CA HIS A 810 -2.41 34.69 3.00
C HIS A 810 -2.29 36.20 3.24
N LEU A 811 -1.32 36.87 2.58
CA LEU A 811 -1.17 38.33 2.70
C LEU A 811 -2.32 39.13 2.09
N ILE A 812 -2.93 38.65 1.00
CA ILE A 812 -4.13 39.28 0.41
C ILE A 812 -5.29 39.29 1.41
N LEU A 813 -5.42 38.21 2.17
CA LEU A 813 -6.46 38.08 3.18
C LEU A 813 -6.24 39.08 4.33
N LEU A 814 -5.00 39.31 4.74
CA LEU A 814 -4.66 40.24 5.83
C LEU A 814 -4.58 41.71 5.38
N GLN A 815 -3.93 42.00 4.25
CA GLN A 815 -3.52 43.35 3.82
C GLN A 815 -3.60 43.54 2.29
N LEU A 816 -4.78 43.28 1.71
CA LEU A 816 -5.05 43.38 0.26
C LEU A 816 -4.43 44.63 -0.40
N ASP A 817 -4.71 45.84 0.10
CA ASP A 817 -4.25 47.08 -0.54
C ASP A 817 -2.72 47.18 -0.59
N ALA A 818 -2.03 46.76 0.47
CA ALA A 818 -0.57 46.77 0.54
C ALA A 818 0.04 45.79 -0.48
N VAL A 819 -0.51 44.58 -0.56
CA VAL A 819 -0.05 43.56 -1.53
C VAL A 819 -0.30 44.03 -2.96
N MET A 820 -1.46 44.62 -3.25
CA MET A 820 -1.78 45.16 -4.58
C MET A 820 -0.84 46.31 -4.97
N ASN A 821 -0.49 47.19 -4.03
CA ASN A 821 0.50 48.25 -4.25
C ASN A 821 1.90 47.67 -4.51
N PHE A 822 2.33 46.68 -3.72
CA PHE A 822 3.62 46.02 -3.91
C PHE A 822 3.71 45.32 -5.28
N LEU A 823 2.74 44.47 -5.62
CA LEU A 823 2.74 43.69 -6.86
C LEU A 823 2.60 44.54 -8.13
N SER A 824 2.05 45.75 -8.02
CA SER A 824 1.93 46.70 -9.15
C SER A 824 3.17 47.60 -9.32
N THR A 825 3.96 47.82 -8.27
CA THR A 825 5.15 48.68 -8.32
C THR A 825 6.44 47.91 -8.58
N VAL A 826 6.48 46.63 -8.22
CA VAL A 826 7.64 45.76 -8.45
C VAL A 826 7.55 45.12 -9.85
N PRO A 827 8.61 45.20 -10.67
CA PRO A 827 8.66 44.47 -11.94
C PRO A 827 8.77 42.96 -11.66
N GLY A 828 8.04 42.18 -12.44
CA GLY A 828 8.18 40.73 -12.49
C GLY A 828 9.50 40.31 -13.12
N PRO A 829 9.92 39.06 -12.90
CA PRO A 829 11.24 38.57 -13.32
C PRO A 829 11.40 38.46 -14.86
N THR A 830 10.29 38.53 -15.60
CA THR A 830 10.18 38.43 -17.06
C THR A 830 9.91 39.78 -17.75
N GLY A 831 9.89 40.88 -16.99
CA GLY A 831 9.63 42.24 -17.50
C GLY A 831 8.15 42.67 -17.51
N GLU A 832 7.22 41.77 -17.15
CA GLU A 832 5.83 42.10 -16.84
C GLU A 832 5.68 42.67 -15.41
N THR A 833 4.46 43.02 -14.96
CA THR A 833 4.25 43.39 -13.55
C THR A 833 4.36 42.15 -12.66
N ALA A 834 4.84 42.29 -11.42
CA ALA A 834 4.86 41.16 -10.48
C ALA A 834 3.45 40.59 -10.26
N MET A 835 2.41 41.43 -10.32
CA MET A 835 1.01 41.01 -10.30
C MET A 835 0.65 40.03 -11.42
N SER A 836 1.01 40.34 -12.67
CA SER A 836 0.78 39.45 -13.82
C SER A 836 1.49 38.11 -13.61
N PHE A 837 2.75 38.15 -13.17
CA PHE A 837 3.57 36.97 -12.95
C PHE A 837 3.02 36.05 -11.84
N VAL A 838 2.60 36.60 -10.70
CA VAL A 838 2.01 35.83 -9.59
C VAL A 838 0.67 35.21 -10.01
N LEU A 839 -0.23 36.00 -10.60
CA LEU A 839 -1.55 35.53 -10.99
C LEU A 839 -1.48 34.50 -12.14
N ALA A 840 -0.55 34.65 -13.08
CA ALA A 840 -0.32 33.65 -14.12
C ALA A 840 0.15 32.30 -13.53
N ASN A 841 1.05 32.33 -12.55
CA ASN A 841 1.54 31.10 -11.91
C ASN A 841 0.50 30.44 -10.99
N TRP A 842 -0.27 31.26 -10.29
CA TRP A 842 -1.32 30.81 -9.39
C TRP A 842 -2.53 30.26 -10.16
N LEU A 843 -3.18 31.07 -11.01
CA LEU A 843 -4.46 30.72 -11.62
C LEU A 843 -4.36 29.58 -12.65
N SER A 844 -3.18 29.35 -13.22
CA SER A 844 -2.94 28.19 -14.08
C SER A 844 -2.87 26.87 -13.32
N ARG A 845 -2.69 26.90 -11.99
CA ARG A 845 -2.46 25.71 -11.14
C ARG A 845 -3.41 25.58 -9.96
N GLN A 846 -4.26 26.56 -9.68
CA GLN A 846 -5.22 26.53 -8.56
C GLN A 846 -6.01 25.22 -8.49
N HIS A 847 -6.49 24.72 -9.63
CA HIS A 847 -7.26 23.47 -9.73
C HIS A 847 -6.46 22.19 -9.39
N LEU A 848 -5.14 22.31 -9.17
CA LEU A 848 -4.24 21.23 -8.80
C LEU A 848 -3.79 21.33 -7.33
N PHE A 849 -4.10 22.43 -6.64
CA PHE A 849 -3.71 22.60 -5.23
C PHE A 849 -4.45 21.61 -4.34
N TYR A 850 -3.74 21.09 -3.33
CA TYR A 850 -4.21 20.09 -2.37
C TYR A 850 -3.92 20.58 -0.94
N GLY A 851 -4.44 19.89 0.07
CA GLY A 851 -4.40 20.31 1.47
C GLY A 851 -5.61 21.19 1.83
N GLN A 852 -6.24 20.90 2.97
CA GLN A 852 -7.44 21.60 3.43
C GLN A 852 -7.14 23.08 3.71
N TYR A 853 -6.01 23.37 4.36
CA TYR A 853 -5.55 24.73 4.65
C TYR A 853 -5.23 25.52 3.38
N GLU A 854 -4.35 25.02 2.52
CA GLU A 854 -3.91 25.71 1.30
C GLU A 854 -5.08 25.98 0.37
N ARG A 855 -5.98 25.01 0.17
CA ARG A 855 -7.18 25.19 -0.65
C ARG A 855 -8.10 26.25 -0.07
N LYS A 856 -8.37 26.23 1.24
CA LYS A 856 -9.22 27.24 1.90
C LYS A 856 -8.63 28.64 1.78
N VAL A 857 -7.35 28.82 2.13
CA VAL A 857 -6.65 30.12 2.08
C VAL A 857 -6.60 30.67 0.66
N THR A 858 -6.20 29.85 -0.32
CA THR A 858 -6.11 30.31 -1.71
C THR A 858 -7.48 30.64 -2.29
N THR A 859 -8.50 29.82 -2.03
CA THR A 859 -9.87 30.04 -2.51
C THR A 859 -10.48 31.33 -1.94
N LEU A 860 -10.37 31.55 -0.62
CA LEU A 860 -10.89 32.76 0.00
C LEU A 860 -10.13 34.01 -0.48
N ALA A 861 -8.82 33.92 -0.70
CA ALA A 861 -8.05 35.00 -1.29
C ALA A 861 -8.50 35.34 -2.71
N LEU A 862 -8.86 34.33 -3.51
CA LEU A 862 -9.45 34.51 -4.84
C LEU A 862 -10.83 35.17 -4.78
N CYS A 863 -11.69 34.81 -3.82
CA CYS A 863 -12.96 35.50 -3.58
C CYS A 863 -12.74 36.99 -3.28
N LYS A 864 -11.80 37.31 -2.39
CA LYS A 864 -11.48 38.69 -2.00
C LYS A 864 -10.91 39.51 -3.16
N LEU A 865 -10.01 38.93 -3.96
CA LEU A 865 -9.50 39.56 -5.18
C LEU A 865 -10.62 39.82 -6.19
N PHE A 866 -11.52 38.85 -6.38
CA PHE A 866 -12.63 38.97 -7.31
C PHE A 866 -13.60 40.08 -6.90
N GLU A 867 -14.03 40.09 -5.62
CA GLU A 867 -14.91 41.11 -5.07
C GLU A 867 -14.31 42.52 -5.20
N HIS A 868 -13.02 42.67 -4.88
CA HIS A 868 -12.30 43.94 -5.03
C HIS A 868 -12.29 44.41 -6.49
N GLY A 869 -11.92 43.53 -7.43
CA GLY A 869 -11.82 43.87 -8.85
C GLY A 869 -13.16 44.28 -9.47
N VAL A 870 -14.25 43.61 -9.09
CA VAL A 870 -15.61 43.92 -9.57
C VAL A 870 -16.13 45.22 -8.96
N THR A 871 -15.97 45.41 -7.64
CA THR A 871 -16.59 46.52 -6.90
C THR A 871 -15.85 47.83 -7.11
N THR A 872 -14.51 47.81 -7.08
CA THR A 872 -13.69 49.03 -7.16
C THR A 872 -13.28 49.39 -8.59
N LYS A 873 -13.41 48.44 -9.53
CA LYS A 873 -12.93 48.57 -10.91
C LYS A 873 -11.44 48.90 -11.00
N ASP A 874 -10.62 48.32 -10.12
CA ASP A 874 -9.18 48.55 -10.07
C ASP A 874 -8.47 48.14 -11.38
N ASP A 875 -8.00 49.11 -12.15
CA ASP A 875 -7.32 48.90 -13.44
C ASP A 875 -6.05 48.04 -13.30
N ARG A 876 -5.40 48.03 -12.13
CA ARG A 876 -4.19 47.22 -11.90
C ARG A 876 -4.49 45.73 -12.00
N LEU A 877 -5.69 45.32 -11.56
CA LEU A 877 -6.16 43.93 -11.66
C LEU A 877 -6.89 43.68 -12.97
N ASN A 878 -7.82 44.57 -13.36
CA ASN A 878 -8.71 44.36 -14.50
C ASN A 878 -8.02 44.33 -15.87
N THR A 879 -6.78 44.83 -15.96
CA THR A 879 -5.97 44.79 -17.18
C THR A 879 -5.12 43.51 -17.32
N VAL A 880 -5.07 42.66 -16.29
CA VAL A 880 -4.30 41.41 -16.31
C VAL A 880 -5.03 40.36 -17.16
N MET A 881 -4.28 39.72 -18.06
CA MET A 881 -4.75 38.65 -18.93
C MET A 881 -3.95 37.38 -18.66
N ILE A 882 -4.63 36.24 -18.53
CA ILE A 882 -4.06 34.93 -18.23
C ILE A 882 -4.04 34.09 -19.50
N LYS A 883 -2.88 33.54 -19.83
CA LYS A 883 -2.69 32.69 -21.02
C LYS A 883 -3.06 31.24 -20.72
N GLU A 884 -3.95 30.69 -21.52
CA GLU A 884 -4.42 29.30 -21.38
C GLU A 884 -4.32 28.54 -22.70
N GLN A 885 -3.97 27.26 -22.64
CA GLN A 885 -4.03 26.38 -23.81
C GLN A 885 -5.42 25.77 -23.94
N VAL A 886 -6.05 25.95 -25.09
CA VAL A 886 -7.35 25.36 -25.44
C VAL A 886 -7.19 24.56 -26.74
N PRO A 887 -7.88 23.42 -26.93
CA PRO A 887 -7.86 22.69 -28.20
C PRO A 887 -8.30 23.59 -29.37
N ALA A 888 -7.56 23.58 -30.48
CA ALA A 888 -7.88 24.34 -31.69
C ALA A 888 -8.92 23.58 -32.52
N GLY A 889 -10.20 23.83 -32.27
CA GLY A 889 -11.32 23.30 -33.04
C GLY A 889 -12.61 23.27 -32.22
N PRO A 890 -13.80 23.15 -32.85
CA PRO A 890 -15.01 22.85 -32.11
C PRO A 890 -14.76 21.54 -31.37
N VAL A 891 -14.90 21.58 -30.03
CA VAL A 891 -14.98 20.36 -29.23
C VAL A 891 -16.17 19.60 -29.80
N ASN A 892 -15.93 18.62 -30.67
CA ASN A 892 -16.96 17.66 -31.01
C ASN A 892 -17.24 16.91 -29.70
N THR A 893 -18.19 17.43 -28.94
CA THR A 893 -18.79 16.86 -27.73
C THR A 893 -19.57 15.57 -28.02
N ALA A 894 -19.45 15.05 -29.25
CA ALA A 894 -19.99 13.77 -29.66
C ALA A 894 -18.84 12.79 -29.99
N ASN A 895 -18.62 11.84 -29.09
CA ASN A 895 -18.17 10.47 -29.35
C ASN A 895 -16.76 10.23 -29.92
N ASN A 896 -15.73 10.86 -29.36
CA ASN A 896 -14.37 10.27 -29.42
C ASN A 896 -13.78 10.13 -28.02
N THR A 897 -14.39 9.23 -27.25
CA THR A 897 -13.94 8.71 -25.95
C THR A 897 -12.69 7.82 -26.07
N THR A 898 -11.77 8.13 -26.99
CA THR A 898 -10.51 7.38 -27.10
C THR A 898 -9.49 7.95 -26.12
N ARG A 899 -8.78 7.07 -25.41
CA ARG A 899 -7.73 7.45 -24.44
C ARG A 899 -6.71 8.36 -25.13
N ARG A 900 -6.62 9.61 -24.69
CA ARG A 900 -5.67 10.59 -25.27
C ARG A 900 -4.27 10.36 -24.69
N THR A 901 -3.38 9.81 -25.48
CA THR A 901 -1.96 9.59 -25.13
C THR A 901 -1.13 10.85 -25.40
N ARG A 902 0.12 10.91 -24.89
CA ARG A 902 1.06 12.00 -25.19
C ARG A 902 1.28 12.17 -26.70
N SER A 903 1.33 11.07 -27.46
CA SER A 903 1.52 11.08 -28.91
C SER A 903 0.30 11.60 -29.69
N THR A 904 -0.92 11.35 -29.21
CA THR A 904 -2.14 11.94 -29.83
C THR A 904 -2.33 13.39 -29.41
N ALA A 905 -1.98 13.74 -28.16
CA ALA A 905 -1.98 15.12 -27.67
C ALA A 905 -1.00 16.01 -28.45
N ALA A 906 0.23 15.54 -28.71
CA ALA A 906 1.22 16.27 -29.51
C ALA A 906 0.77 16.53 -30.97
N LYS A 907 -0.10 15.66 -31.51
CA LYS A 907 -0.69 15.81 -32.85
C LYS A 907 -1.96 16.67 -32.84
N THR A 908 -2.53 16.96 -31.68
CA THR A 908 -3.74 17.79 -31.56
C THR A 908 -3.31 19.27 -31.52
N PRO A 909 -3.75 20.11 -32.47
CA PRO A 909 -3.39 21.52 -32.45
C PRO A 909 -4.02 22.20 -31.22
N THR A 910 -3.20 22.88 -30.41
CA THR A 910 -3.64 23.70 -29.28
C THR A 910 -3.43 25.18 -29.61
N MET A 911 -4.39 26.03 -29.27
CA MET A 911 -4.27 27.48 -29.36
C MET A 911 -4.13 28.08 -27.98
N TRP A 912 -3.30 29.12 -27.86
CA TRP A 912 -3.22 29.93 -26.66
C TRP A 912 -4.28 31.03 -26.73
N ILE A 913 -5.11 31.14 -25.69
CA ILE A 913 -6.10 32.21 -25.54
C ILE A 913 -5.72 33.09 -24.34
N ASP A 914 -5.98 34.39 -24.45
CA ASP A 914 -5.83 35.35 -23.36
C ASP A 914 -7.20 35.54 -22.67
N THR A 915 -7.30 35.11 -21.42
CA THR A 915 -8.52 35.19 -20.60
C THR A 915 -8.39 36.30 -19.56
N PRO A 916 -9.34 37.24 -19.43
CA PRO A 916 -9.31 38.26 -18.38
C PRO A 916 -9.24 37.64 -16.98
N VAL A 917 -8.42 38.21 -16.10
CA VAL A 917 -8.10 37.60 -14.80
C VAL A 917 -9.34 37.29 -13.95
N LEU A 918 -10.30 38.21 -13.88
CA LEU A 918 -11.52 37.99 -13.10
C LEU A 918 -12.36 36.84 -13.66
N VAL A 919 -12.40 36.67 -14.99
CA VAL A 919 -13.12 35.55 -15.62
C VAL A 919 -12.44 34.23 -15.25
N LYS A 920 -11.11 34.18 -15.27
CA LYS A 920 -10.37 32.99 -14.85
C LYS A 920 -10.60 32.67 -13.37
N ILE A 921 -10.56 33.68 -12.49
CA ILE A 921 -10.85 33.50 -11.07
C ILE A 921 -12.26 32.92 -10.88
N PHE A 922 -13.27 33.49 -11.54
CA PHE A 922 -14.65 32.99 -11.46
C PHE A 922 -14.76 31.51 -11.87
N LYS A 923 -14.14 31.12 -12.98
CA LYS A 923 -14.09 29.71 -13.42
C LYS A 923 -13.47 28.79 -12.38
N LEU A 924 -12.38 29.22 -11.73
CA LEU A 924 -11.72 28.45 -10.69
C LEU A 924 -12.57 28.32 -9.41
N LEU A 925 -13.29 29.39 -9.02
CA LEU A 925 -14.22 29.34 -7.89
C LEU A 925 -15.38 28.36 -8.16
N LEU A 926 -15.88 28.30 -9.40
CA LEU A 926 -16.86 27.29 -9.80
C LEU A 926 -16.28 25.88 -9.75
N ASN A 927 -15.06 25.69 -10.24
CA ASN A 927 -14.37 24.40 -10.17
C ASN A 927 -14.17 23.93 -8.73
N GLU A 928 -13.78 24.83 -7.82
CA GLU A 928 -13.60 24.53 -6.40
C GLU A 928 -14.94 24.14 -5.75
N LEU A 929 -16.02 24.90 -6.04
CA LEU A 929 -17.36 24.55 -5.57
C LEU A 929 -17.80 23.17 -6.08
N GLY A 930 -17.54 22.85 -7.35
CA GLY A 930 -17.80 21.54 -7.92
C GLY A 930 -17.04 20.43 -7.18
N SER A 931 -15.76 20.65 -6.92
CA SER A 931 -14.88 19.71 -6.21
C SER A 931 -15.32 19.47 -4.76
N LEU A 932 -15.67 20.53 -4.02
CA LEU A 932 -16.18 20.43 -2.64
C LEU A 932 -17.53 19.70 -2.57
N ARG A 933 -18.41 19.92 -3.55
CA ARG A 933 -19.69 19.20 -3.64
C ARG A 933 -19.49 17.73 -3.97
N GLU A 934 -18.59 17.40 -4.89
CA GLU A 934 -18.25 16.02 -5.22
C GLU A 934 -17.70 15.27 -3.98
N ALA A 935 -16.80 15.90 -3.22
CA ALA A 935 -16.28 15.35 -1.98
C ALA A 935 -17.41 15.07 -0.96
N LYS A 936 -18.30 16.04 -0.75
CA LYS A 936 -19.44 15.91 0.17
C LYS A 936 -20.46 14.84 -0.27
N GLU A 937 -20.76 14.77 -1.57
CA GLU A 937 -21.68 13.77 -2.14
C GLU A 937 -21.10 12.36 -2.01
N ALA A 938 -19.79 12.20 -2.17
CA ALA A 938 -19.13 10.92 -2.03
C ALA A 938 -19.03 10.46 -0.55
N HIS A 939 -18.79 11.37 0.40
CA HIS A 939 -18.92 11.07 1.84
C HIS A 939 -20.33 10.62 2.22
N SER A 940 -21.35 11.34 1.73
CA SER A 940 -22.75 10.96 1.98
C SER A 940 -23.10 9.62 1.35
N LYS A 941 -22.53 9.28 0.18
CA LYS A 941 -22.73 7.98 -0.45
C LYS A 941 -22.04 6.87 0.32
N ASN A 942 -20.82 7.04 0.85
CA ASN A 942 -20.16 6.00 1.65
C ASN A 942 -20.89 5.72 2.97
N GLN A 943 -21.61 6.70 3.54
CA GLN A 943 -22.48 6.48 4.71
C GLN A 943 -23.82 5.82 4.37
N ASP A 944 -24.28 5.89 3.11
CA ASP A 944 -25.59 5.38 2.66
C ASP A 944 -25.47 4.19 1.66
N SER A 945 -24.25 3.84 1.22
CA SER A 945 -23.97 2.78 0.24
C SER A 945 -23.85 1.41 0.90
N GLY A 946 -24.86 1.06 1.69
CA GLY A 946 -25.26 -0.34 1.87
C GLY A 946 -25.83 -0.93 0.59
N ASP A 947 -26.17 -0.12 -0.43
CA ASP A 947 -26.74 -0.58 -1.68
C ASP A 947 -26.19 0.18 -2.90
N GLU A 948 -25.93 -0.58 -3.97
CA GLU A 948 -25.66 -0.11 -5.35
C GLU A 948 -24.26 0.39 -5.75
N ALA A 949 -23.28 -0.53 -5.77
CA ALA A 949 -22.36 -0.63 -6.90
C ALA A 949 -22.24 -2.10 -7.33
N ASN A 950 -22.71 -2.39 -8.54
CA ASN A 950 -22.56 -3.69 -9.20
C ASN A 950 -22.38 -3.39 -10.68
N SER A 951 -21.15 -3.40 -11.19
CA SER A 951 -20.89 -3.40 -12.63
C SER A 951 -20.10 -4.66 -12.99
N SER A 952 -20.84 -5.75 -13.19
CA SER A 952 -20.41 -6.76 -14.14
C SER A 952 -20.52 -6.15 -15.54
N SER A 953 -19.46 -5.49 -16.02
CA SER A 953 -19.39 -4.98 -17.38
C SER A 953 -19.13 -6.15 -18.32
N ASP A 954 -20.20 -6.67 -18.90
CA ASP A 954 -20.15 -7.58 -20.04
C ASP A 954 -21.50 -7.56 -20.79
N ASP A 955 -21.92 -6.34 -21.16
CA ASP A 955 -22.90 -6.04 -22.20
C ASP A 955 -22.55 -4.67 -22.82
N GLU A 956 -21.78 -4.70 -23.91
CA GLU A 956 -21.75 -3.60 -24.88
C GLU A 956 -23.14 -3.48 -25.52
N THR A 957 -23.96 -2.61 -24.96
CA THR A 957 -24.98 -1.90 -25.72
C THR A 957 -24.84 -0.42 -25.41
N ASP A 958 -24.55 0.36 -26.45
CA ASP A 958 -24.52 1.83 -26.46
C ASP A 958 -25.83 2.41 -25.90
N VAL A 959 -25.88 2.60 -24.59
CA VAL A 959 -26.86 3.45 -23.94
C VAL A 959 -26.08 4.45 -23.09
N SER A 960 -26.01 5.67 -23.61
CA SER A 960 -25.52 6.87 -22.95
C SER A 960 -26.07 7.01 -21.53
N GLY A 961 -25.25 6.64 -20.54
CA GLY A 961 -25.47 6.87 -19.12
C GLY A 961 -24.47 7.89 -18.59
N ASP A 962 -24.86 9.16 -18.60
CA ASP A 962 -24.25 10.24 -17.83
C ASP A 962 -24.66 10.02 -16.36
N GLY A 963 -23.76 9.55 -15.48
CA GLY A 963 -24.13 9.33 -14.07
C GLY A 963 -23.17 8.53 -13.17
N ALA A 964 -22.24 7.73 -13.70
CA ALA A 964 -21.20 7.09 -12.87
C ALA A 964 -19.98 8.02 -12.78
N GLY A 965 -19.99 8.94 -11.82
CA GLY A 965 -18.90 9.89 -11.58
C GLY A 965 -17.59 9.15 -11.31
N LYS A 966 -16.61 9.34 -12.20
CA LYS A 966 -15.20 9.07 -11.86
C LYS A 966 -14.84 10.08 -10.77
N ILE A 967 -14.69 9.59 -9.54
CA ILE A 967 -14.14 10.38 -8.43
C ILE A 967 -12.79 10.92 -8.92
N SER A 968 -12.62 12.24 -8.91
CA SER A 968 -11.34 12.85 -9.27
C SER A 968 -10.27 12.38 -8.28
N PHE A 969 -9.03 12.15 -8.74
CA PHE A 969 -7.90 11.81 -7.87
C PHE A 969 -7.72 12.83 -6.73
N LEU A 970 -8.05 14.09 -6.99
CA LEU A 970 -8.05 15.15 -5.98
C LEU A 970 -9.13 14.94 -4.91
N THR A 971 -10.33 14.49 -5.31
CA THR A 971 -11.42 14.12 -4.40
C THR A 971 -11.04 12.91 -3.56
N LEU A 972 -10.33 11.93 -4.14
CA LEU A 972 -9.82 10.76 -3.44
C LEU A 972 -8.76 11.12 -2.39
N LEU A 973 -7.86 12.07 -2.69
CA LEU A 973 -6.91 12.61 -1.70
C LEU A 973 -7.63 13.36 -0.57
N THR A 974 -8.66 14.14 -0.90
CA THR A 974 -9.46 14.87 0.11
C THR A 974 -10.25 13.90 1.00
N GLN A 975 -10.66 12.74 0.47
CA GLN A 975 -11.31 11.68 1.23
C GLN A 975 -10.35 10.89 2.11
N LEU A 976 -9.11 10.70 1.68
CA LEU A 976 -8.09 10.05 2.51
C LEU A 976 -7.77 10.91 3.74
N ASP A 977 -7.71 12.24 3.58
CA ASP A 977 -7.54 13.19 4.69
C ASP A 977 -8.75 13.27 5.65
N GLU A 978 -9.95 12.80 5.24
CA GLU A 978 -11.19 12.87 6.04
C GLU A 978 -11.73 11.49 6.49
N ALA A 979 -11.19 10.37 5.99
CA ALA A 979 -11.67 9.02 6.30
C ALA A 979 -11.04 8.42 7.57
N ASP A 980 -9.92 8.96 8.03
CA ASP A 980 -9.42 8.74 9.39
C ASP A 980 -9.88 9.91 10.26
N ASP A 981 -11.03 9.75 10.92
CA ASP A 981 -11.52 10.66 11.99
C ASP A 981 -10.50 10.79 13.16
N ASP A 982 -9.39 10.05 13.12
CA ASP A 982 -8.29 10.03 14.09
C ASP A 982 -6.99 10.72 13.61
N GLU A 983 -6.86 11.16 12.35
CA GLU A 983 -5.72 11.99 11.95
C GLU A 983 -5.91 13.42 12.47
N GLU A 984 -5.21 13.75 13.56
CA GLU A 984 -5.05 15.11 14.08
C GLU A 984 -4.73 16.07 12.91
N GLU A 985 -5.69 16.94 12.48
CA GLU A 985 -5.41 18.07 11.56
C GLU A 985 -4.02 18.64 11.87
N ASP A 986 -3.11 18.73 10.88
CA ASP A 986 -1.71 19.15 11.13
C ASP A 986 -1.71 20.38 12.04
N GLU A 987 -1.14 20.25 13.25
CA GLU A 987 -1.13 21.34 14.23
C GLU A 987 -0.53 22.63 13.66
N ASP A 988 0.37 22.51 12.68
CA ASP A 988 0.96 23.66 11.99
C ASP A 988 -0.07 24.41 11.13
N ASP A 989 -0.96 23.69 10.45
CA ASP A 989 -2.04 24.27 9.68
C ASP A 989 -3.08 24.91 10.59
N ARG A 990 -3.41 24.28 11.74
CA ARG A 990 -4.26 24.89 12.78
C ARG A 990 -3.66 26.18 13.32
N GLN A 991 -2.35 26.21 13.57
CA GLN A 991 -1.66 27.40 14.06
C GLN A 991 -1.68 28.56 13.04
N LEU A 992 -1.41 28.27 11.77
CA LEU A 992 -1.46 29.26 10.69
C LEU A 992 -2.90 29.72 10.40
N MET A 993 -3.88 28.82 10.53
CA MET A 993 -5.30 29.16 10.36
C MET A 993 -5.81 30.04 11.49
N ALA A 994 -5.40 29.81 12.74
CA ALA A 994 -5.82 30.58 13.91
C ALA A 994 -5.60 32.10 13.75
N GLU A 995 -4.57 32.51 13.02
CA GLU A 995 -4.31 33.93 12.73
C GLU A 995 -5.37 34.55 11.81
N LEU A 996 -5.85 33.77 10.83
CA LEU A 996 -6.92 34.15 9.89
C LEU A 996 -8.32 34.05 10.53
N MET A 997 -8.51 33.17 11.52
CA MET A 997 -9.79 32.94 12.21
C MET A 997 -10.35 34.18 12.95
N ASN A 998 -9.53 35.22 13.13
CA ASN A 998 -9.98 36.52 13.66
C ASN A 998 -10.98 37.22 12.73
N ASP A 999 -10.96 36.90 11.43
CA ASP A 999 -11.94 37.37 10.45
C ASP A 999 -13.10 36.36 10.35
N PRO A 1000 -14.38 36.79 10.56
CA PRO A 1000 -15.55 35.92 10.49
C PRO A 1000 -15.68 35.10 9.20
N ILE A 1001 -15.08 35.56 8.09
CA ILE A 1001 -15.08 34.85 6.81
C ILE A 1001 -14.43 33.45 6.93
N PHE A 1002 -13.43 33.29 7.80
CA PHE A 1002 -12.71 32.03 7.97
C PHE A 1002 -13.40 31.04 8.89
N GLN A 1003 -14.40 31.50 9.66
CA GLN A 1003 -15.25 30.68 10.54
C GLN A 1003 -16.34 29.93 9.78
N CYS A 1004 -16.63 30.34 8.54
CA CYS A 1004 -17.62 29.67 7.72
C CYS A 1004 -17.04 28.44 7.01
N ASP A 1005 -17.91 27.45 6.78
CA ASP A 1005 -17.63 26.36 5.85
C ASP A 1005 -17.32 26.93 4.45
N THR A 1006 -16.25 26.43 3.82
CA THR A 1006 -15.75 26.97 2.55
C THR A 1006 -16.78 26.81 1.43
N MET A 1007 -17.49 25.67 1.40
CA MET A 1007 -18.53 25.42 0.40
C MET A 1007 -19.72 26.37 0.62
N GLU A 1008 -20.22 26.51 1.85
CA GLU A 1008 -21.30 27.45 2.17
C GLU A 1008 -20.94 28.90 1.83
N TYR A 1009 -19.71 29.31 2.12
CA TYR A 1009 -19.21 30.64 1.79
C TYR A 1009 -19.20 30.86 0.27
N LEU A 1010 -18.67 29.91 -0.51
CA LEU A 1010 -18.65 29.99 -1.97
C LEU A 1010 -20.05 30.06 -2.58
N VAL A 1011 -21.01 29.29 -2.06
CA VAL A 1011 -22.41 29.36 -2.52
C VAL A 1011 -22.95 30.77 -2.32
N LYS A 1012 -22.86 31.32 -1.10
CA LYS A 1012 -23.32 32.68 -0.79
C LYS A 1012 -22.61 33.75 -1.63
N PHE A 1013 -21.31 33.57 -1.85
CA PHE A 1013 -20.50 34.47 -2.66
C PHE A 1013 -20.97 34.51 -4.12
N ILE A 1014 -21.18 33.34 -4.73
CA ILE A 1014 -21.63 33.23 -6.12
C ILE A 1014 -23.09 33.69 -6.27
N GLU A 1015 -23.96 33.36 -5.31
CA GLU A 1015 -25.35 33.87 -5.26
C GLU A 1015 -25.38 35.39 -5.19
N SER A 1016 -24.53 36.01 -4.36
CA SER A 1016 -24.41 37.46 -4.28
C SER A 1016 -23.95 38.06 -5.61
N PHE A 1017 -22.90 37.48 -6.22
CA PHE A 1017 -22.41 37.95 -7.52
C PHE A 1017 -23.42 37.75 -8.65
N SER A 1018 -24.29 36.75 -8.58
CA SER A 1018 -25.33 36.50 -9.59
C SER A 1018 -26.33 37.65 -9.74
N GLN A 1019 -26.46 38.49 -8.71
CA GLN A 1019 -27.31 39.69 -8.70
C GLN A 1019 -26.59 40.93 -9.23
N HIS A 1020 -25.28 40.85 -9.50
CA HIS A 1020 -24.47 41.97 -9.96
C HIS A 1020 -24.66 42.23 -11.47
N GLU A 1021 -24.62 43.50 -11.89
CA GLU A 1021 -24.89 43.92 -13.28
C GLU A 1021 -23.99 43.24 -14.32
N ASN A 1022 -22.73 42.97 -13.94
CA ASN A 1022 -21.74 42.34 -14.81
C ASN A 1022 -21.90 40.80 -14.93
N PHE A 1023 -22.78 40.16 -14.14
CA PHE A 1023 -22.87 38.69 -14.10
C PHE A 1023 -23.14 38.07 -15.48
N LEU A 1024 -24.02 38.69 -16.28
CA LEU A 1024 -24.34 38.23 -17.63
C LEU A 1024 -23.10 38.14 -18.54
N ALA A 1025 -22.16 39.08 -18.42
CA ALA A 1025 -20.92 39.07 -19.21
C ALA A 1025 -20.00 37.90 -18.83
N PHE A 1026 -20.04 37.44 -17.57
CA PHE A 1026 -19.29 36.26 -17.13
C PHE A 1026 -19.98 34.97 -17.56
N LEU A 1027 -21.32 34.93 -17.53
CA LEU A 1027 -22.09 33.80 -18.04
C LEU A 1027 -21.77 33.50 -19.51
N GLU A 1028 -21.52 34.50 -20.36
CA GLU A 1028 -21.13 34.27 -21.75
C GLU A 1028 -19.73 33.63 -21.92
N LYS A 1029 -18.89 33.65 -20.87
CA LYS A 1029 -17.49 33.19 -20.91
C LYS A 1029 -17.26 31.83 -20.25
N ILE A 1030 -18.28 31.26 -19.63
CA ILE A 1030 -18.23 29.94 -19.00
C ILE A 1030 -18.76 28.83 -19.93
N ASP A 1031 -18.20 27.63 -19.78
CA ASP A 1031 -18.56 26.44 -20.57
C ASP A 1031 -19.79 25.70 -19.99
N GLU A 1032 -20.19 24.62 -20.65
CA GLU A 1032 -21.36 23.84 -20.23
C GLU A 1032 -21.17 23.13 -18.88
N THR A 1033 -19.96 22.69 -18.55
CA THR A 1033 -19.67 22.04 -17.27
C THR A 1033 -19.75 23.04 -16.11
N GLU A 1034 -19.17 24.23 -16.29
CA GLU A 1034 -19.25 25.34 -15.34
C GLU A 1034 -20.70 25.83 -15.15
N ARG A 1035 -21.51 25.85 -16.23
CA ARG A 1035 -22.95 26.15 -16.14
C ARG A 1035 -23.74 25.11 -15.36
N LYS A 1036 -23.42 23.81 -15.51
CA LYS A 1036 -24.05 22.75 -14.71
C LYS A 1036 -23.80 22.96 -13.22
N ILE A 1037 -22.61 23.42 -12.82
CA ILE A 1037 -22.30 23.75 -11.40
C ILE A 1037 -23.21 24.88 -10.90
N LEU A 1038 -23.39 25.96 -11.66
CA LEU A 1038 -24.31 27.04 -11.28
C LEU A 1038 -25.76 26.59 -11.11
N GLN A 1039 -26.23 25.67 -11.96
CA GLN A 1039 -27.59 25.12 -11.87
C GLN A 1039 -27.80 24.36 -10.55
N THR A 1040 -26.75 23.71 -10.03
CA THR A 1040 -26.85 22.93 -8.79
C THR A 1040 -27.11 23.80 -7.55
N ILE A 1041 -26.85 25.11 -7.64
CA ILE A 1041 -27.13 26.10 -6.58
C ILE A 1041 -28.31 27.02 -6.96
N ASN A 1042 -29.20 26.56 -7.85
CA ASN A 1042 -30.42 27.25 -8.28
C ASN A 1042 -30.20 28.62 -8.97
N ILE A 1043 -29.01 28.86 -9.52
CA ILE A 1043 -28.77 30.06 -10.34
C ILE A 1043 -29.15 29.73 -11.79
N PRO A 1044 -30.13 30.43 -12.38
CA PRO A 1044 -30.64 30.08 -13.70
C PRO A 1044 -29.57 30.30 -14.77
N PRO A 1045 -29.43 29.38 -15.74
CA PRO A 1045 -28.68 29.68 -16.95
C PRO A 1045 -29.45 30.78 -17.68
N ALA A 1046 -28.83 31.94 -17.90
CA ALA A 1046 -29.47 33.00 -18.66
C ALA A 1046 -29.95 32.46 -20.03
N ILE A 1047 -31.18 32.88 -20.41
CA ILE A 1047 -31.89 32.51 -21.66
C ILE A 1047 -31.06 32.85 -22.89
#